data_AF-A0ABD7ZR97-F1
#
_entry.id   AF-A0ABD7ZR97-F1
#
_cell.length_a   1.000
_cell.length_b   1.000
_cell.length_c   1.000
_cell.angle_alpha   90.00
_cell.angle_beta   90.00
_cell.angle_gamma   90.00
#
_symmetry.space_group_name_H-M   'P 1'
#
loop_
_entity.id
_entity.type
_entity.pdbx_description
1 polymer ?
#
loop_
_entity_poly.entity_id
_entity_poly.type
_entity_poly.pdbx_seq_one_letter_code
_entity_poly.pdbx_strand_id
1 'polypeptide(L)'
;MSYEIYLMMGSVDVVRGGMTKALLKRANILAEQYDKVNILTFNHNMNYDQIRQKLYHLNLLKPNVILHNMYESFSGKKTCVWDPYEDEKVIENRKYRAVREFDNGLYQNYKAYRSDESLLFIDYFNERAERVKREDYNWHGQMVKTAYMDLNTNKERQAIFYNEKGRAYITKWLNRETGNIDRIFLFEENKKENLFSNEDELKKYWIEKMVENDQNPIIISDSRGTDDLLQSITDENVGKVVVIHSSHLNAPYKYGSPLVGKNGKTLENLNEFDAAVFLTQEQKQDIVKRFGSRSIYHAISHSASKVELNKQIKRDDWKAVVVSRFTGLKNIDHIIRAFKGVAQQFPKAKLEIWGFGPEEEKLQQLIIDQGLEGIVIIKGFTTNAIEVFQGAAFSIMTSKSEGFGMVISESMSVGTPVVSYDIKYGPHDMIRNYENGILVQKNDEYELEEAMIFMFKNKKMRKQMSQEAFKIVEELSDQKFLQQWTDLFKAVTEQKMKRVVMKTPKCRLTSLQWDHKETGTLKIEGTIQVPKEYKDDLQLSLYIRQREKVIDGYSLVEYSWKDKGTVKFTTEVVLSYFLEGDWISKGIWDVYLSFSVRNFHTFIRIGNKKSKQVEQFQSYIRHKQATILPYFTSPYGNLSLDVGEQIHKLSEVEANEVRI
;
A
#
# COMPACT_ATOMS: atom_id res chain seq x y z
N MET A 1 27.93 2.82 8.43
CA MET A 1 27.49 3.96 7.60
C MET A 1 26.34 4.62 8.34
N SER A 2 26.36 5.94 8.52
CA SER A 2 25.19 6.66 9.01
C SER A 2 24.24 6.89 7.82
N TYR A 3 22.94 6.62 8.01
CA TYR A 3 21.89 6.87 7.02
C TYR A 3 21.01 8.00 7.52
N GLU A 4 20.68 8.95 6.66
CA GLU A 4 19.66 9.96 6.95
C GLU A 4 18.32 9.45 6.41
N ILE A 5 17.41 9.09 7.32
CA ILE A 5 16.18 8.37 6.97
C ILE A 5 15.02 9.36 6.90
N TYR A 6 14.25 9.32 5.82
CA TYR A 6 13.10 10.18 5.58
C TYR A 6 11.84 9.35 5.25
N LEU A 7 10.83 9.43 6.12
CA LEU A 7 9.53 8.76 5.95
C LEU A 7 8.50 9.77 5.45
N MET A 8 7.88 9.53 4.29
CA MET A 8 6.93 10.48 3.69
C MET A 8 5.47 10.15 3.98
N MET A 9 4.70 11.17 4.39
CA MET A 9 3.24 11.05 4.56
C MET A 9 2.52 12.38 4.37
N GLY A 10 1.27 12.38 3.88
CA GLY A 10 0.49 13.61 3.74
C GLY A 10 0.34 14.41 5.05
N SER A 11 -0.12 13.76 6.11
CA SER A 11 -0.28 14.37 7.44
C SER A 11 -0.17 13.35 8.57
N VAL A 12 0.13 13.82 9.79
CA VAL A 12 0.14 13.05 11.04
C VAL A 12 -0.90 13.65 11.99
N ASP A 13 -1.56 12.81 12.80
CA ASP A 13 -2.49 13.22 13.86
C ASP A 13 -2.41 12.22 15.04
N VAL A 14 -2.96 12.54 16.21
CA VAL A 14 -2.98 11.68 17.42
C VAL A 14 -3.88 10.47 17.22
N VAL A 15 -5.09 10.67 16.66
CA VAL A 15 -6.02 9.60 16.28
C VAL A 15 -5.68 9.12 14.88
N ARG A 16 -5.41 7.82 14.73
CA ARG A 16 -4.69 7.30 13.55
C ARG A 16 -5.36 6.09 12.93
N GLY A 17 -5.25 5.98 11.61
CA GLY A 17 -5.43 4.73 10.90
C GLY A 17 -4.19 3.83 10.95
N GLY A 18 -4.32 2.59 10.47
CA GLY A 18 -3.25 1.59 10.51
C GLY A 18 -1.93 2.03 9.84
N MET A 19 -2.00 2.73 8.69
CA MET A 19 -0.82 3.21 7.96
C MET A 19 -0.01 4.24 8.77
N THR A 20 -0.67 5.23 9.37
CA THR A 20 -0.02 6.22 10.23
C THR A 20 0.57 5.58 11.49
N LYS A 21 -0.12 4.58 12.07
CA LYS A 21 0.39 3.78 13.20
C LYS A 21 1.65 3.01 12.80
N ALA A 22 1.63 2.34 11.64
CA ALA A 22 2.77 1.59 11.12
C ALA A 22 3.99 2.48 10.84
N LEU A 23 3.77 3.66 10.24
CA LEU A 23 4.85 4.62 9.98
C LEU A 23 5.51 5.10 11.27
N LEU A 24 4.73 5.53 12.27
CA LEU A 24 5.30 5.94 13.55
C LEU A 24 6.08 4.82 14.21
N LYS A 25 5.50 3.62 14.21
CA LYS A 25 6.12 2.46 14.83
C LYS A 25 7.46 2.17 14.17
N ARG A 26 7.53 2.20 12.84
CA ARG A 26 8.79 2.10 12.11
C ARG A 26 9.76 3.19 12.54
N ALA A 27 9.33 4.44 12.57
CA ALA A 27 10.19 5.56 12.94
C ALA A 27 10.81 5.36 14.33
N ASN A 28 10.01 4.94 15.32
CA ASN A 28 10.47 4.70 16.70
C ASN A 28 11.41 3.50 16.83
N ILE A 29 11.22 2.45 16.03
CA ILE A 29 12.12 1.29 16.05
C ILE A 29 13.45 1.65 15.39
N LEU A 30 13.41 2.33 14.23
CA LEU A 30 14.62 2.81 13.57
C LEU A 30 15.42 3.77 14.47
N ALA A 31 14.72 4.62 15.23
CA ALA A 31 15.31 5.51 16.21
C ALA A 31 16.03 4.81 17.38
N GLU A 32 16.01 3.47 17.49
CA GLU A 32 16.86 2.72 18.42
C GLU A 32 18.31 2.62 17.96
N GLN A 33 18.55 2.72 16.66
CA GLN A 33 19.86 2.53 16.05
C GLN A 33 20.36 3.77 15.30
N TYR A 34 19.44 4.64 14.87
CA TYR A 34 19.77 5.83 14.09
C TYR A 34 19.55 7.09 14.92
N ASP A 35 20.57 7.95 14.94
CA ASP A 35 20.58 9.20 15.71
C ASP A 35 19.47 10.17 15.28
N LYS A 36 19.00 10.05 14.04
CA LYS A 36 17.97 10.92 13.48
C LYS A 36 17.09 10.16 12.50
N VAL A 37 15.78 10.16 12.74
CA VAL A 37 14.78 9.63 11.81
C VAL A 37 13.79 10.74 11.50
N ASN A 38 13.70 11.13 10.23
CA ASN A 38 12.88 12.24 9.79
C ASN A 38 11.53 11.74 9.27
N ILE A 39 10.45 12.41 9.65
CA ILE A 39 9.13 12.24 9.03
C ILE A 39 8.81 13.54 8.27
N LEU A 40 8.55 13.42 6.98
CA LEU A 40 8.21 14.54 6.10
C LEU A 40 6.70 14.59 5.87
N THR A 41 6.10 15.74 6.13
CA THR A 41 4.66 15.96 5.91
C THR A 41 4.36 17.16 5.04
N PHE A 42 3.29 17.04 4.25
CA PHE A 42 3.04 17.95 3.12
C PHE A 42 1.78 18.77 3.24
N ASN A 43 0.83 18.41 4.11
CA ASN A 43 -0.42 19.15 4.24
C ASN A 43 -0.25 20.34 5.19
N HIS A 44 -0.85 21.48 4.86
CA HIS A 44 -0.93 22.61 5.78
C HIS A 44 -1.82 22.25 6.96
N ASN A 45 -1.32 22.44 8.17
CA ASN A 45 -2.11 22.30 9.37
C ASN A 45 -1.56 23.24 10.45
N MET A 46 -2.43 24.12 10.92
CA MET A 46 -2.11 25.21 11.84
C MET A 46 -1.73 24.74 13.25
N ASN A 47 -1.99 23.47 13.56
CA ASN A 47 -1.82 22.89 14.89
C ASN A 47 -0.72 21.83 14.90
N TYR A 48 0.21 21.85 13.94
CA TYR A 48 1.21 20.80 13.83
C TYR A 48 2.14 20.72 15.03
N ASP A 49 2.53 21.86 15.63
CA ASP A 49 3.31 21.87 16.87
C ASP A 49 2.58 21.16 18.02
N GLN A 50 1.28 21.43 18.20
CA GLN A 50 0.48 20.78 19.25
C GLN A 50 0.34 19.28 19.00
N ILE A 51 0.10 18.89 17.74
CA ILE A 51 0.07 17.48 17.35
C ILE A 51 1.41 16.86 17.70
N ARG A 52 2.53 17.45 17.24
CA ARG A 52 3.90 17.00 17.49
C ARG A 52 4.19 16.83 18.99
N GLN A 53 3.89 17.84 19.80
CA GLN A 53 4.05 17.81 21.26
C GLN A 53 3.22 16.68 21.89
N LYS A 54 1.95 16.53 21.52
CA LYS A 54 1.12 15.41 21.98
C LYS A 54 1.73 14.06 21.62
N LEU A 55 2.37 13.93 20.45
CA LEU A 55 2.99 12.66 20.06
C LEU A 55 4.16 12.31 20.97
N TYR A 56 5.00 13.28 21.30
CA TYR A 56 6.10 13.04 22.22
C TYR A 56 5.60 12.82 23.66
N HIS A 57 4.67 13.64 24.14
CA HIS A 57 4.12 13.52 25.49
C HIS A 57 3.43 12.17 25.72
N LEU A 58 2.68 11.68 24.73
CA LEU A 58 2.04 10.37 24.77
C LEU A 58 3.01 9.20 24.46
N ASN A 59 4.32 9.46 24.35
CA ASN A 59 5.35 8.49 23.96
C ASN A 59 5.04 7.76 22.64
N LEU A 60 4.28 8.39 21.75
CA LEU A 60 3.99 7.90 20.40
C LEU A 60 5.14 8.19 19.43
N LEU A 61 6.02 9.13 19.76
CA LEU A 61 7.26 9.42 19.05
C LEU A 61 8.44 9.47 20.02
N LYS A 62 9.57 8.88 19.64
CA LYS A 62 10.84 9.03 20.38
C LYS A 62 11.49 10.41 20.11
N PRO A 63 12.27 10.96 21.05
CA PRO A 63 12.85 12.31 20.93
C PRO A 63 13.71 12.54 19.66
N ASN A 64 14.39 11.49 19.18
CA ASN A 64 15.21 11.52 17.98
C ASN A 64 14.46 11.22 16.66
N VAL A 65 13.13 11.05 16.73
CA VAL A 65 12.27 11.10 15.54
C VAL A 65 11.82 12.54 15.33
N ILE A 66 12.21 13.16 14.22
CA ILE A 66 11.95 14.57 13.93
C ILE A 66 10.82 14.69 12.89
N LEU A 67 9.72 15.34 13.27
CA LEU A 67 8.58 15.57 12.39
C LEU A 67 8.66 16.94 11.71
N HIS A 68 8.95 16.94 10.42
CA HIS A 68 9.00 18.14 9.58
C HIS A 68 7.69 18.34 8.81
N ASN A 69 7.27 19.59 8.68
CA ASN A 69 6.17 19.98 7.82
C ASN A 69 6.63 21.03 6.80
N MET A 70 6.29 20.82 5.54
CA MET A 70 6.68 21.69 4.43
C MET A 70 6.29 23.16 4.66
N TYR A 71 5.08 23.42 5.15
CA TYR A 71 4.60 24.79 5.36
C TYR A 71 5.30 25.47 6.54
N GLU A 72 5.60 24.72 7.61
CA GLU A 72 6.38 25.25 8.74
C GLU A 72 7.79 25.60 8.31
N SER A 73 8.47 24.71 7.56
CA SER A 73 9.81 24.97 7.03
C SER A 73 9.86 26.25 6.19
N PHE A 74 8.91 26.45 5.26
CA PHE A 74 8.88 27.65 4.43
C PHE A 74 8.45 28.92 5.18
N SER A 75 7.72 28.79 6.29
CA SER A 75 7.38 29.95 7.13
C SER A 75 8.60 30.54 7.87
N GLY A 76 9.74 29.83 7.88
CA GLY A 76 10.93 30.18 8.65
C GLY A 76 10.85 29.74 10.11
N LYS A 77 9.79 29.02 10.49
CA LYS A 77 9.62 28.42 11.81
C LYS A 77 10.63 27.29 11.98
N LYS A 78 11.42 27.34 13.05
CA LYS A 78 12.31 26.23 13.41
C LYS A 78 11.46 25.04 13.82
N THR A 79 11.75 23.87 13.26
CA THR A 79 11.16 22.61 13.71
C THR A 79 11.46 22.44 15.20
N CYS A 80 10.42 22.49 16.04
CA CYS A 80 10.58 22.27 17.47
C CYS A 80 10.97 20.80 17.70
N VAL A 81 12.17 20.58 18.23
CA VAL A 81 12.63 19.30 18.76
C VAL A 81 12.19 19.29 20.23
N TRP A 82 11.50 18.21 20.64
CA TRP A 82 10.96 17.96 22.00
C TRP A 82 11.26 19.04 23.05
N ASP A 83 10.23 19.79 23.46
CA ASP A 83 10.30 20.75 24.57
C ASP A 83 9.42 20.22 25.71
N PRO A 84 9.96 20.01 26.93
CA PRO A 84 9.16 19.64 28.10
C PRO A 84 8.33 20.86 28.57
N TYR A 85 7.22 21.14 27.88
CA TYR A 85 6.24 22.13 28.31
C TYR A 85 5.09 21.46 29.09
N GLU A 86 4.70 22.07 30.21
CA GLU A 86 3.61 21.63 31.08
C GLU A 86 2.22 21.86 30.44
N ASP A 87 1.28 20.99 30.82
CA ASP A 87 -0.10 20.92 30.35
C ASP A 87 -0.84 22.27 30.37
N GLU A 88 -0.96 22.90 29.20
CA GLU A 88 -2.16 23.68 28.91
C GLU A 88 -3.26 22.71 28.44
N LYS A 89 -4.35 22.64 29.21
CA LYS A 89 -5.52 21.82 28.93
C LYS A 89 -6.08 22.11 27.53
N VAL A 90 -5.70 21.30 26.55
CA VAL A 90 -6.32 21.34 25.21
C VAL A 90 -7.68 20.65 25.28
N ILE A 91 -8.73 21.47 25.36
CA ILE A 91 -10.12 21.00 25.34
C ILE A 91 -10.45 20.51 23.93
N GLU A 92 -10.51 19.19 23.77
CA GLU A 92 -11.04 18.54 22.57
C GLU A 92 -12.57 18.54 22.67
N ASN A 93 -13.26 19.46 21.97
CA ASN A 93 -14.69 19.26 21.70
C ASN A 93 -15.20 19.97 20.43
N ARG A 94 -15.96 19.20 19.63
CA ARG A 94 -16.39 19.49 18.25
C ARG A 94 -17.64 20.38 18.14
N LYS A 95 -17.71 21.47 18.89
CA LYS A 95 -18.65 22.57 18.62
C LYS A 95 -17.95 23.89 18.90
N TYR A 96 -17.53 24.58 17.84
CA TYR A 96 -17.08 25.96 17.97
C TYR A 96 -18.29 26.86 18.22
N ARG A 97 -18.13 27.87 19.07
CA ARG A 97 -19.11 28.95 19.19
C ARG A 97 -18.98 29.82 17.94
N ALA A 98 -20.10 30.24 17.37
CA ALA A 98 -20.08 31.14 16.22
C ALA A 98 -20.96 32.36 16.45
N VAL A 99 -20.52 33.50 15.92
CA VAL A 99 -21.22 34.79 16.00
C VAL A 99 -21.35 35.36 14.60
N ARG A 100 -22.52 35.91 14.28
CA ARG A 100 -22.76 36.69 13.07
C ARG A 100 -22.72 38.17 13.41
N GLU A 101 -21.94 38.93 12.67
CA GLU A 101 -21.85 40.39 12.81
C GLU A 101 -22.61 41.08 11.68
N PHE A 102 -23.46 42.02 12.06
CA PHE A 102 -24.22 42.87 11.15
C PHE A 102 -23.82 44.32 11.38
N ASP A 103 -23.63 45.05 10.29
CA ASP A 103 -23.39 46.50 10.30
C ASP A 103 -24.46 47.16 9.44
N ASN A 104 -25.24 48.05 10.04
CA ASN A 104 -26.40 48.70 9.41
C ASN A 104 -27.36 47.70 8.68
N GLY A 105 -27.55 46.52 9.26
CA GLY A 105 -28.41 45.46 8.72
C GLY A 105 -27.75 44.56 7.65
N LEU A 106 -26.53 44.85 7.22
CA LEU A 106 -25.76 44.01 6.29
C LEU A 106 -24.98 42.95 7.04
N TYR A 107 -25.09 41.70 6.60
CA TYR A 107 -24.29 40.59 7.14
C TYR A 107 -22.85 40.70 6.66
N GLN A 108 -21.94 41.11 7.55
CA GLN A 108 -20.54 41.36 7.17
C GLN A 108 -19.64 40.17 7.50
N ASN A 109 -19.73 39.64 8.74
CA ASN A 109 -18.79 38.63 9.22
C ASN A 109 -19.48 37.45 9.90
N TYR A 110 -18.86 36.28 9.76
CA TYR A 110 -19.10 35.12 10.61
C TYR A 110 -17.80 34.74 11.31
N LYS A 111 -17.80 34.86 12.64
CA LYS A 111 -16.64 34.55 13.47
C LYS A 111 -16.86 33.24 14.20
N ALA A 112 -15.93 32.32 14.05
CA ALA A 112 -15.89 31.07 14.81
C ALA A 112 -14.82 31.15 15.89
N TYR A 113 -15.16 30.67 17.08
CA TYR A 113 -14.31 30.66 18.26
C TYR A 113 -14.14 29.23 18.77
N ARG A 114 -12.93 28.92 19.22
CA ARG A 114 -12.62 27.67 19.91
C ARG A 114 -13.31 27.62 21.28
N SER A 115 -13.18 26.49 21.96
CA SER A 115 -13.72 26.26 23.30
C SER A 115 -13.11 27.18 24.37
N ASP A 116 -11.89 27.67 24.17
CA ASP A 116 -11.19 28.63 25.02
C ASP A 116 -11.46 30.10 24.63
N GLU A 117 -12.47 30.34 23.79
CA GLU A 117 -12.83 31.64 23.23
C GLU A 117 -11.79 32.28 22.30
N SER A 118 -10.68 31.60 21.97
CA SER A 118 -9.74 32.08 20.96
C SER A 118 -10.35 32.03 19.55
N LEU A 119 -10.00 33.01 18.70
CA LEU A 119 -10.52 33.11 17.34
C LEU A 119 -10.01 31.98 16.46
N LEU A 120 -10.92 31.23 15.83
CA LEU A 120 -10.59 30.14 14.92
C LEU A 120 -10.53 30.62 13.46
N PHE A 121 -11.60 31.26 12.98
CA PHE A 121 -11.64 31.87 11.66
C PHE A 121 -12.67 33.02 11.58
N ILE A 122 -12.49 33.89 10.60
CA ILE A 122 -13.46 34.91 10.18
C ILE A 122 -13.81 34.68 8.71
N ASP A 123 -15.10 34.49 8.41
CA ASP A 123 -15.62 34.60 7.05
C ASP A 123 -16.18 36.01 6.83
N TYR A 124 -15.82 36.61 5.71
CA TYR A 124 -16.29 37.92 5.28
C TYR A 124 -17.28 37.76 4.12
N PHE A 125 -18.34 38.56 4.12
CA PHE A 125 -19.44 38.50 3.16
C PHE A 125 -19.62 39.83 2.42
N ASN A 126 -20.07 39.75 1.18
CA ASN A 126 -20.50 40.92 0.41
C ASN A 126 -21.97 41.28 0.72
N GLU A 127 -22.49 42.32 0.05
CA GLU A 127 -23.87 42.81 0.20
C GLU A 127 -24.96 41.78 -0.14
N ARG A 128 -24.59 40.71 -0.87
CA ARG A 128 -25.49 39.59 -1.21
C ARG A 128 -25.38 38.41 -0.24
N ALA A 129 -24.67 38.57 0.87
CA ALA A 129 -24.35 37.49 1.79
C ALA A 129 -23.56 36.33 1.14
N GLU A 130 -22.79 36.61 0.09
CA GLU A 130 -21.85 35.67 -0.52
C GLU A 130 -20.49 35.79 0.16
N ARG A 131 -19.89 34.66 0.55
CA ARG A 131 -18.59 34.67 1.22
C ARG A 131 -17.50 35.07 0.23
N VAL A 132 -16.74 36.12 0.53
CA VAL A 132 -15.68 36.65 -0.35
C VAL A 132 -14.28 36.25 0.11
N LYS A 133 -14.10 36.06 1.43
CA LYS A 133 -12.80 35.84 2.06
C LYS A 133 -12.99 35.04 3.36
N ARG A 134 -12.03 34.18 3.66
CA ARG A 134 -11.83 33.56 4.98
C ARG A 134 -10.44 33.91 5.50
N GLU A 135 -10.33 34.22 6.78
CA GLU A 135 -9.07 34.33 7.50
C GLU A 135 -9.04 33.27 8.59
N ASP A 136 -8.02 32.41 8.57
CA ASP A 136 -7.80 31.38 9.58
C ASP A 136 -6.72 31.83 10.57
N TYR A 137 -6.95 31.55 11.85
CA TYR A 137 -6.11 31.99 12.97
C TYR A 137 -5.56 30.79 13.73
N ASN A 138 -4.32 30.86 14.21
CA ASN A 138 -3.74 29.85 15.11
C ASN A 138 -4.20 30.05 16.57
N TRP A 139 -3.72 29.21 17.49
CA TRP A 139 -4.07 29.29 18.92
C TRP A 139 -3.48 30.51 19.64
N HIS A 140 -2.45 31.13 19.07
CA HIS A 140 -1.88 32.39 19.57
C HIS A 140 -2.62 33.63 19.02
N GLY A 141 -3.74 33.44 18.31
CA GLY A 141 -4.54 34.52 17.74
C GLY A 141 -3.90 35.19 16.52
N GLN A 142 -2.88 34.57 15.91
CA GLN A 142 -2.22 35.09 14.71
C GLN A 142 -2.89 34.57 13.45
N MET A 143 -3.12 35.44 12.47
CA MET A 143 -3.63 35.04 11.15
C MET A 143 -2.56 34.28 10.38
N VAL A 144 -2.85 33.04 9.99
CA VAL A 144 -1.90 32.15 9.30
C VAL A 144 -2.27 31.88 7.86
N LYS A 145 -3.55 32.09 7.49
CA LYS A 145 -4.03 31.90 6.12
C LYS A 145 -5.14 32.90 5.79
N THR A 146 -5.09 33.44 4.57
CA THR A 146 -6.23 34.11 3.93
C THR A 146 -6.64 33.29 2.71
N ALA A 147 -7.90 32.89 2.64
CA ALA A 147 -8.48 32.28 1.45
C ALA A 147 -9.47 33.25 0.79
N TYR A 148 -9.25 33.58 -0.47
CA TYR A 148 -10.25 34.29 -1.28
C TYR A 148 -11.16 33.28 -1.95
N MET A 149 -12.45 33.56 -1.91
CA MET A 149 -13.48 32.64 -2.37
C MET A 149 -13.92 32.97 -3.79
N ASP A 150 -14.29 31.94 -4.53
CA ASP A 150 -15.05 32.06 -5.76
C ASP A 150 -16.54 32.22 -5.42
N LEU A 151 -17.18 33.26 -5.96
CA LEU A 151 -18.55 33.63 -5.58
C LEU A 151 -19.59 32.60 -6.05
N ASN A 152 -19.31 31.86 -7.13
CA ASN A 152 -20.26 30.90 -7.69
C ASN A 152 -20.19 29.55 -6.96
N THR A 153 -18.98 29.08 -6.67
CA THR A 153 -18.77 27.74 -6.09
C THR A 153 -18.58 27.76 -4.57
N ASN A 154 -18.34 28.94 -3.98
CA ASN A 154 -17.97 29.12 -2.58
C ASN A 154 -16.73 28.28 -2.17
N LYS A 155 -15.86 27.95 -3.14
CA LYS A 155 -14.57 27.29 -2.95
C LYS A 155 -13.43 28.30 -2.98
N GLU A 156 -12.30 27.95 -2.39
CA GLU A 156 -11.10 28.80 -2.43
C GLU A 156 -10.61 28.92 -3.88
N ARG A 157 -10.44 30.15 -4.37
CA ARG A 157 -9.78 30.45 -5.66
C ARG A 157 -8.33 30.89 -5.48
N GLN A 158 -7.98 31.37 -4.29
CA GLN A 158 -6.64 31.78 -3.94
C GLN A 158 -6.42 31.60 -2.44
N ALA A 159 -5.25 31.11 -2.05
CA ALA A 159 -4.84 31.01 -0.66
C ALA A 159 -3.47 31.68 -0.45
N ILE A 160 -3.35 32.53 0.58
CA ILE A 160 -2.11 33.18 1.01
C ILE A 160 -1.79 32.67 2.41
N PHE A 161 -0.55 32.21 2.62
CA PHE A 161 -0.06 31.71 3.90
C PHE A 161 0.96 32.69 4.49
N TYR A 162 0.87 32.93 5.79
CA TYR A 162 1.66 33.93 6.51
C TYR A 162 2.52 33.32 7.61
N ASN A 163 3.73 33.86 7.79
CA ASN A 163 4.60 33.49 8.89
C ASN A 163 4.25 34.26 10.19
N GLU A 164 4.97 33.96 11.27
CA GLU A 164 4.77 34.60 12.59
C GLU A 164 5.00 36.13 12.58
N LYS A 165 5.69 36.67 11.57
CA LYS A 165 5.88 38.11 11.35
C LYS A 165 4.76 38.74 10.50
N GLY A 166 3.72 37.99 10.14
CA GLY A 166 2.62 38.42 9.27
C GLY A 166 3.00 38.59 7.80
N ARG A 167 4.13 38.05 7.35
CA ARG A 167 4.59 38.13 5.95
C ARG A 167 4.14 36.91 5.17
N ALA A 168 3.64 37.14 3.96
CA ALA A 168 3.26 36.06 3.05
C ALA A 168 4.52 35.28 2.62
N TYR A 169 4.46 33.95 2.71
CA TYR A 169 5.56 33.07 2.27
C TYR A 169 5.12 32.10 1.18
N ILE A 170 3.83 31.74 1.09
CA ILE A 170 3.26 30.99 -0.03
C ILE A 170 1.98 31.68 -0.50
N THR A 171 1.81 31.79 -1.82
CA THR A 171 0.50 32.08 -2.43
C THR A 171 0.15 31.02 -3.45
N LYS A 172 -1.09 30.53 -3.42
CA LYS A 172 -1.63 29.52 -4.33
C LYS A 172 -2.84 30.07 -5.07
N TRP A 173 -2.96 29.75 -6.35
CA TRP A 173 -4.15 29.98 -7.15
C TRP A 173 -4.75 28.64 -7.55
N LEU A 174 -6.06 28.54 -7.41
CA LEU A 174 -6.82 27.35 -7.77
C LEU A 174 -7.60 27.63 -9.06
N ASN A 175 -7.58 26.66 -9.97
CA ASN A 175 -8.38 26.65 -11.17
C ASN A 175 -9.86 26.68 -10.81
N ARG A 176 -10.63 27.57 -11.44
CA ARG A 176 -12.06 27.68 -11.13
C ARG A 176 -12.86 26.46 -11.55
N GLU A 177 -12.48 25.81 -12.64
CA GLU A 177 -13.21 24.68 -13.21
C GLU A 177 -12.83 23.36 -12.52
N THR A 178 -11.54 23.12 -12.36
CA THR A 178 -11.04 21.85 -11.81
C THR A 178 -10.86 21.86 -10.29
N GLY A 179 -10.70 23.04 -9.68
CA GLY A 179 -10.30 23.18 -8.27
C GLY A 179 -8.85 22.77 -7.98
N ASN A 180 -8.08 22.40 -9.00
CA ASN A 180 -6.67 22.06 -8.85
C ASN A 180 -5.81 23.32 -8.72
N ILE A 181 -4.60 23.17 -8.19
CA ILE A 181 -3.64 24.27 -8.14
C ILE A 181 -3.09 24.53 -9.55
N ASP A 182 -3.21 25.78 -10.01
CA ASP A 182 -2.67 26.23 -11.30
C ASP A 182 -1.31 26.92 -11.15
N ARG A 183 -1.07 27.51 -9.98
CA ARG A 183 0.11 28.34 -9.74
C ARG A 183 0.42 28.45 -8.26
N ILE A 184 1.71 28.40 -7.92
CA ILE A 184 2.22 28.68 -6.58
C ILE A 184 3.39 29.64 -6.67
N PHE A 185 3.36 30.71 -5.88
CA PHE A 185 4.54 31.52 -5.57
C PHE A 185 5.05 31.17 -4.18
N LEU A 186 6.36 30.93 -4.07
CA LEU A 186 7.08 30.79 -2.82
C LEU A 186 8.02 31.98 -2.64
N PHE A 187 7.89 32.67 -1.51
CA PHE A 187 8.70 33.82 -1.15
C PHE A 187 9.72 33.43 -0.07
N GLU A 188 10.99 33.44 -0.41
CA GLU A 188 12.09 33.15 0.51
C GLU A 188 12.90 34.41 0.82
N GLU A 189 13.39 34.55 2.05
CA GLU A 189 14.24 35.69 2.41
C GLU A 189 15.50 35.72 1.51
N ASN A 190 15.73 36.86 0.84
CA ASN A 190 16.89 37.14 -0.01
C ASN A 190 16.99 36.34 -1.33
N LYS A 191 15.90 35.73 -1.83
CA LYS A 191 15.86 35.10 -3.16
C LYS A 191 14.77 35.68 -4.04
N LYS A 192 14.92 35.53 -5.36
CA LYS A 192 13.85 35.80 -6.32
C LYS A 192 12.69 34.84 -6.03
N GLU A 193 11.46 35.29 -6.29
CA GLU A 193 10.26 34.46 -6.14
C GLU A 193 10.39 33.16 -6.95
N ASN A 194 10.13 32.01 -6.31
CA ASN A 194 10.07 30.72 -7.01
C ASN A 194 8.63 30.48 -7.45
N LEU A 195 8.47 30.09 -8.72
CA LEU A 195 7.19 29.79 -9.34
C LEU A 195 7.09 28.28 -9.55
N PHE A 196 5.99 27.68 -9.09
CA PHE A 196 5.67 26.27 -9.32
C PHE A 196 4.29 26.15 -9.97
N SER A 197 4.14 25.16 -10.87
CA SER A 197 2.91 24.94 -11.62
C SER A 197 1.90 24.10 -10.84
N ASN A 198 2.37 23.30 -9.88
CA ASN A 198 1.54 22.42 -9.06
C ASN A 198 2.19 22.16 -7.69
N GLU A 199 1.46 21.47 -6.80
CA GLU A 199 1.94 21.19 -5.45
C GLU A 199 3.06 20.15 -5.39
N ASP A 200 3.12 19.21 -6.34
CA ASP A 200 4.13 18.16 -6.33
C ASP A 200 5.52 18.72 -6.71
N GLU A 201 5.59 19.72 -7.59
CA GLU A 201 6.81 20.48 -7.86
C GLU A 201 7.33 21.21 -6.61
N LEU A 202 6.44 21.84 -5.83
CA LEU A 202 6.80 22.49 -4.57
C LEU A 202 7.30 21.47 -3.53
N LYS A 203 6.61 20.32 -3.41
CA LYS A 203 7.03 19.23 -2.50
C LYS A 203 8.40 18.68 -2.91
N LYS A 204 8.61 18.44 -4.20
CA LYS A 204 9.90 17.98 -4.75
C LYS A 204 11.02 18.96 -4.38
N TYR A 205 10.80 20.26 -4.64
CA TYR A 205 11.75 21.31 -4.31
C TYR A 205 12.12 21.32 -2.81
N TRP A 206 11.11 21.19 -1.95
CA TRP A 206 11.34 21.12 -0.51
C TRP A 206 12.15 19.88 -0.11
N ILE A 207 11.80 18.70 -0.63
CA ILE A 207 12.52 17.45 -0.34
C ILE A 207 13.97 17.55 -0.80
N GLU A 208 14.23 18.02 -2.03
CA GLU A 208 15.59 18.14 -2.57
C GLU A 208 16.44 19.10 -1.72
N LYS A 209 15.86 20.20 -1.20
CA LYS A 209 16.54 21.06 -0.22
C LYS A 209 16.81 20.36 1.11
N MET A 210 15.87 19.55 1.61
CA MET A 210 16.01 18.87 2.90
C MET A 210 17.18 17.88 2.90
N VAL A 211 17.47 17.26 1.75
CA VAL A 211 18.49 16.21 1.62
C VAL A 211 19.78 16.69 0.96
N GLU A 212 19.87 17.97 0.56
CA GLU A 212 20.97 18.49 -0.28
C GLU A 212 22.37 18.31 0.33
N ASN A 213 22.47 18.31 1.67
CA ASN A 213 23.72 18.20 2.41
C ASN A 213 23.92 16.81 3.02
N ASP A 214 23.02 15.87 2.77
CA ASP A 214 23.08 14.54 3.34
C ASP A 214 24.02 13.63 2.54
N GLN A 215 24.84 12.86 3.25
CA GLN A 215 25.76 11.93 2.59
C GLN A 215 25.03 10.70 2.02
N ASN A 216 24.11 10.09 2.78
CA ASN A 216 23.36 8.91 2.36
C ASN A 216 21.87 9.06 2.71
N PRO A 217 21.14 9.97 2.03
CA PRO A 217 19.71 10.13 2.25
C PRO A 217 18.95 8.92 1.70
N ILE A 218 18.08 8.34 2.51
CA ILE A 218 17.13 7.29 2.10
C ILE A 218 15.72 7.82 2.34
N ILE A 219 14.96 7.93 1.26
CA ILE A 219 13.57 8.39 1.30
C ILE A 219 12.64 7.20 1.07
N ILE A 220 11.68 7.05 1.99
CA ILE A 220 10.71 5.97 2.02
C ILE A 220 9.32 6.53 1.78
N SER A 221 8.64 6.04 0.75
CA SER A 221 7.23 6.33 0.49
C SER A 221 6.33 5.35 1.23
N ASP A 222 5.57 5.86 2.22
CA ASP A 222 4.62 5.08 3.01
C ASP A 222 3.16 5.38 2.69
N SER A 223 2.87 6.50 2.04
CA SER A 223 1.51 6.99 1.89
C SER A 223 1.05 7.00 0.44
N ARG A 224 -0.26 6.83 0.23
CA ARG A 224 -0.82 6.89 -1.12
C ARG A 224 -0.58 8.28 -1.73
N GLY A 225 0.14 8.31 -2.84
CA GLY A 225 0.44 9.55 -3.57
C GLY A 225 1.85 10.11 -3.32
N THR A 226 2.62 9.55 -2.38
CA THR A 226 4.04 9.91 -2.22
C THR A 226 4.97 9.12 -3.14
N ASP A 227 4.47 8.07 -3.81
CA ASP A 227 5.24 7.25 -4.76
C ASP A 227 5.63 8.04 -6.01
N ASP A 228 4.68 8.73 -6.63
CA ASP A 228 4.90 9.59 -7.80
C ASP A 228 5.86 10.75 -7.46
N LEU A 229 5.72 11.30 -6.25
CA LEU A 229 6.62 12.33 -5.74
C LEU A 229 8.05 11.79 -5.58
N LEU A 230 8.22 10.60 -4.99
CA LEU A 230 9.52 9.95 -4.83
C LEU A 230 10.17 9.64 -6.19
N GLN A 231 9.37 9.17 -7.15
CA GLN A 231 9.81 8.94 -8.52
C GLN A 231 10.38 10.22 -9.13
N SER A 232 9.74 11.37 -8.91
CA SER A 232 10.13 12.67 -9.48
C SER A 232 11.44 13.25 -8.94
N ILE A 233 11.95 12.76 -7.80
CA ILE A 233 13.21 13.23 -7.21
C ILE A 233 14.37 12.91 -8.16
N THR A 234 15.15 13.93 -8.52
CA THR A 234 16.22 13.81 -9.52
C THR A 234 17.61 13.61 -8.94
N ASP A 235 17.78 13.87 -7.64
CA ASP A 235 19.05 13.63 -6.95
C ASP A 235 19.41 12.14 -6.95
N GLU A 236 20.50 11.80 -7.63
CA GLU A 236 20.98 10.42 -7.73
C GLU A 236 21.54 9.89 -6.40
N ASN A 237 21.91 10.76 -5.46
CA ASN A 237 22.38 10.37 -4.13
C ASN A 237 21.25 9.90 -3.19
N VAL A 238 19.99 10.14 -3.54
CA VAL A 238 18.84 9.71 -2.75
C VAL A 238 18.52 8.24 -3.01
N GLY A 239 18.57 7.39 -1.99
CA GLY A 239 18.02 6.03 -2.04
C GLY A 239 16.49 6.05 -2.00
N LYS A 240 15.84 5.42 -2.97
CA LYS A 240 14.38 5.47 -3.15
C LYS A 240 13.73 4.15 -2.75
N VAL A 241 12.93 4.15 -1.68
CA VAL A 241 12.23 2.98 -1.18
C VAL A 241 10.72 3.19 -1.24
N VAL A 242 9.98 2.25 -1.83
CA VAL A 242 8.51 2.27 -1.82
C VAL A 242 7.95 1.13 -0.97
N VAL A 243 6.93 1.42 -0.16
CA VAL A 243 6.27 0.42 0.70
C VAL A 243 4.82 0.21 0.27
N ILE A 244 4.47 -1.02 -0.09
CA ILE A 244 3.13 -1.38 -0.59
C ILE A 244 2.22 -1.80 0.58
N HIS A 245 1.61 -0.82 1.25
CA HIS A 245 0.81 -1.01 2.48
C HIS A 245 -0.55 -1.70 2.31
N SER A 246 -1.03 -1.84 1.07
CA SER A 246 -2.35 -2.42 0.80
C SER A 246 -2.24 -3.46 -0.31
N SER A 247 -3.22 -4.35 -0.37
CA SER A 247 -3.34 -5.27 -1.50
C SER A 247 -3.24 -4.50 -2.82
N HIS A 248 -2.44 -5.05 -3.73
CA HIS A 248 -2.32 -4.53 -5.09
C HIS A 248 -3.46 -5.04 -5.98
N LEU A 249 -4.31 -5.93 -5.49
CA LEU A 249 -5.37 -6.61 -6.23
C LEU A 249 -6.73 -5.95 -5.99
N ASN A 250 -7.45 -5.64 -7.07
CA ASN A 250 -8.88 -5.34 -7.02
C ASN A 250 -9.69 -6.64 -6.86
N ALA A 251 -11.01 -6.49 -6.66
CA ALA A 251 -11.93 -7.62 -6.68
C ALA A 251 -11.71 -8.51 -7.92
N PRO A 252 -11.73 -9.85 -7.79
CA PRO A 252 -12.13 -10.64 -6.60
C PRO A 252 -11.04 -10.89 -5.55
N TYR A 253 -9.91 -10.18 -5.60
CA TYR A 253 -8.81 -10.24 -4.62
C TYR A 253 -8.07 -11.58 -4.57
N LYS A 254 -7.88 -12.18 -5.74
CA LYS A 254 -7.05 -13.38 -5.93
C LYS A 254 -5.89 -13.09 -6.88
N TYR A 255 -4.88 -13.95 -6.91
CA TYR A 255 -3.82 -13.86 -7.91
C TYR A 255 -4.42 -13.72 -9.32
N GLY A 256 -3.84 -12.84 -10.13
CA GLY A 256 -4.33 -12.52 -11.46
C GLY A 256 -5.47 -11.49 -11.53
N SER A 257 -5.97 -10.99 -10.40
CA SER A 257 -6.97 -9.91 -10.40
C SER A 257 -6.37 -8.59 -10.96
N PRO A 258 -7.22 -7.67 -11.48
CA PRO A 258 -6.76 -6.36 -11.92
C PRO A 258 -6.03 -5.59 -10.80
N LEU A 259 -5.08 -4.73 -11.15
CA LEU A 259 -4.37 -3.93 -10.15
C LEU A 259 -5.24 -2.78 -9.65
N VAL A 260 -5.06 -2.43 -8.37
CA VAL A 260 -5.60 -1.18 -7.81
C VAL A 260 -4.88 -0.01 -8.47
N GLY A 261 -5.59 0.95 -9.08
CA GLY A 261 -5.00 1.96 -9.97
C GLY A 261 -3.70 2.63 -9.49
N LYS A 262 -3.66 3.17 -8.26
CA LYS A 262 -2.44 3.79 -7.70
C LYS A 262 -1.30 2.79 -7.50
N ASN A 263 -1.56 1.65 -6.86
CA ASN A 263 -0.54 0.61 -6.67
C ASN A 263 -0.07 0.05 -8.02
N GLY A 264 -0.98 -0.11 -8.98
CA GLY A 264 -0.67 -0.59 -10.33
C GLY A 264 0.31 0.31 -11.04
N LYS A 265 0.07 1.63 -11.02
CA LYS A 265 1.01 2.62 -11.57
C LYS A 265 2.39 2.52 -10.90
N THR A 266 2.45 2.42 -9.58
CA THR A 266 3.73 2.25 -8.85
C THR A 266 4.44 0.94 -9.27
N LEU A 267 3.70 -0.17 -9.33
CA LEU A 267 4.23 -1.50 -9.70
C LEU A 267 4.79 -1.54 -11.13
N GLU A 268 4.13 -0.85 -12.06
CA GLU A 268 4.57 -0.71 -13.46
C GLU A 268 5.84 0.15 -13.61
N ASN A 269 6.09 1.06 -12.66
CA ASN A 269 7.22 1.99 -12.67
C ASN A 269 8.31 1.63 -11.64
N LEU A 270 8.35 0.38 -11.17
CA LEU A 270 9.32 -0.04 -10.15
C LEU A 270 10.78 0.10 -10.58
N ASN A 271 11.10 0.31 -11.87
CA ASN A 271 12.47 0.55 -12.34
C ASN A 271 13.08 1.85 -11.77
N GLU A 272 12.23 2.79 -11.32
CA GLU A 272 12.60 4.09 -10.77
C GLU A 272 12.96 4.06 -9.27
N PHE A 273 12.88 2.88 -8.64
CA PHE A 273 13.12 2.69 -7.20
C PHE A 273 14.31 1.75 -6.97
N ASP A 274 14.98 1.93 -5.83
CA ASP A 274 16.08 1.08 -5.39
C ASP A 274 15.60 -0.09 -4.53
N ALA A 275 14.42 0.04 -3.91
CA ALA A 275 13.74 -1.05 -3.22
C ALA A 275 12.21 -0.91 -3.23
N ALA A 276 11.53 -2.05 -3.29
CA ALA A 276 10.10 -2.19 -3.08
C ALA A 276 9.86 -3.17 -1.92
N VAL A 277 9.16 -2.69 -0.88
CA VAL A 277 8.83 -3.45 0.32
C VAL A 277 7.38 -3.90 0.26
N PHE A 278 7.17 -5.20 0.34
CA PHE A 278 5.89 -5.87 0.51
C PHE A 278 5.74 -6.32 1.96
N LEU A 279 4.52 -6.35 2.47
CA LEU A 279 4.29 -6.64 3.89
C LEU A 279 4.19 -8.15 4.19
N THR A 280 4.05 -8.98 3.15
CA THR A 280 3.99 -10.43 3.29
C THR A 280 4.83 -11.14 2.23
N GLN A 281 5.22 -12.37 2.51
CA GLN A 281 5.94 -13.17 1.53
C GLN A 281 5.02 -13.54 0.36
N GLU A 282 3.76 -13.83 0.66
CA GLU A 282 2.75 -14.13 -0.35
C GLU A 282 2.55 -12.97 -1.34
N GLN A 283 2.52 -11.72 -0.84
CA GLN A 283 2.40 -10.53 -1.68
C GLN A 283 3.63 -10.34 -2.58
N LYS A 284 4.83 -10.52 -2.02
CA LYS A 284 6.08 -10.49 -2.80
C LYS A 284 6.08 -11.57 -3.89
N GLN A 285 5.65 -12.79 -3.57
CA GLN A 285 5.59 -13.90 -4.53
C GLN A 285 4.62 -13.62 -5.68
N ASP A 286 3.44 -13.05 -5.39
CA ASP A 286 2.49 -12.65 -6.43
C ASP A 286 3.09 -11.57 -7.35
N ILE A 287 3.88 -10.64 -6.81
CA ILE A 287 4.61 -9.65 -7.61
C ILE A 287 5.74 -10.27 -8.43
N VAL A 288 6.51 -11.21 -7.88
CA VAL A 288 7.53 -11.95 -8.66
C VAL A 288 6.90 -12.70 -9.82
N LYS A 289 5.78 -13.41 -9.57
CA LYS A 289 5.04 -14.13 -10.62
C LYS A 289 4.49 -13.19 -11.70
N ARG A 290 4.07 -11.98 -11.33
CA ARG A 290 3.48 -11.00 -12.26
C ARG A 290 4.47 -10.05 -12.93
N PHE A 291 5.61 -9.77 -12.33
CA PHE A 291 6.55 -8.72 -12.78
C PHE A 291 8.01 -9.19 -12.82
N GLY A 292 8.24 -10.50 -12.82
CA GLY A 292 9.59 -11.06 -12.85
C GLY A 292 10.33 -10.97 -11.52
N SER A 293 11.36 -11.80 -11.36
CA SER A 293 12.27 -11.70 -10.21
C SER A 293 13.18 -10.47 -10.33
N ARG A 294 13.38 -9.76 -9.22
CA ARG A 294 14.25 -8.58 -9.11
C ARG A 294 14.90 -8.52 -7.74
N SER A 295 16.14 -8.04 -7.68
CA SER A 295 16.88 -7.87 -6.42
C SER A 295 16.23 -6.85 -5.48
N ILE A 296 15.50 -5.88 -6.05
CA ILE A 296 14.87 -4.78 -5.31
C ILE A 296 13.61 -5.19 -4.54
N TYR A 297 13.16 -6.44 -4.62
CA TYR A 297 11.93 -6.89 -3.95
C TYR A 297 12.23 -7.44 -2.56
N HIS A 298 11.67 -6.80 -1.54
CA HIS A 298 11.84 -7.18 -0.14
C HIS A 298 10.47 -7.47 0.49
N ALA A 299 10.42 -8.50 1.34
CA ALA A 299 9.25 -8.76 2.18
C ALA A 299 9.63 -8.44 3.62
N ILE A 300 9.07 -7.36 4.16
CA ILE A 300 9.34 -6.89 5.52
C ILE A 300 7.99 -6.58 6.16
N SER A 301 7.55 -7.48 7.03
CA SER A 301 6.31 -7.38 7.79
C SER A 301 6.30 -6.15 8.71
N HIS A 302 5.12 -5.68 9.09
CA HIS A 302 5.04 -4.77 10.25
C HIS A 302 5.44 -5.52 11.51
N SER A 303 6.14 -4.82 12.42
CA SER A 303 6.53 -5.44 13.68
C SER A 303 5.33 -5.63 14.61
N ALA A 304 5.40 -6.65 15.44
CA ALA A 304 4.54 -6.87 16.60
C ALA A 304 5.41 -6.68 17.86
N SER A 305 5.09 -5.66 18.66
CA SER A 305 5.87 -5.40 19.87
C SER A 305 5.39 -6.34 20.97
N LYS A 306 6.32 -6.75 21.83
CA LYS A 306 5.94 -7.43 23.07
C LYS A 306 5.17 -6.45 23.95
N VAL A 307 4.02 -6.89 24.45
CA VAL A 307 3.15 -6.09 25.32
C VAL A 307 3.22 -6.64 26.73
N GLU A 308 3.33 -5.76 27.72
CA GLU A 308 3.10 -6.13 29.12
C GLU A 308 1.61 -6.31 29.38
N LEU A 309 1.21 -7.52 29.76
CA LEU A 309 -0.20 -7.82 30.04
C LEU A 309 -0.69 -7.05 31.26
N ASN A 310 -1.83 -6.36 31.13
CA ASN A 310 -2.47 -5.69 32.25
C ASN A 310 -3.06 -6.74 33.21
N LYS A 311 -2.45 -6.93 34.39
CA LYS A 311 -2.85 -7.94 35.38
C LYS A 311 -4.27 -7.76 35.91
N GLN A 312 -4.87 -6.58 35.77
CA GLN A 312 -6.24 -6.31 36.21
C GLN A 312 -7.29 -6.84 35.21
N ILE A 313 -6.89 -7.06 33.95
CA ILE A 313 -7.79 -7.54 32.90
C ILE A 313 -7.86 -9.06 32.97
N LYS A 314 -9.04 -9.58 33.32
CA LYS A 314 -9.36 -10.99 33.23
C LYS A 314 -9.98 -11.28 31.86
N ARG A 315 -9.51 -12.35 31.22
CA ARG A 315 -10.09 -12.86 29.98
C ARG A 315 -11.48 -13.43 30.25
N ASP A 316 -12.48 -12.98 29.48
CA ASP A 316 -13.82 -13.57 29.48
C ASP A 316 -13.87 -14.70 28.44
N ASP A 317 -14.11 -15.92 28.92
CA ASP A 317 -14.17 -17.12 28.09
C ASP A 317 -15.34 -17.13 27.09
N TRP A 318 -16.34 -16.27 27.30
CA TRP A 318 -17.56 -16.15 26.51
C TRP A 318 -17.61 -14.85 25.69
N LYS A 319 -16.50 -14.12 25.56
CA LYS A 319 -16.43 -12.88 24.78
C LYS A 319 -15.56 -13.03 23.53
N ALA A 320 -16.16 -12.84 22.36
CA ALA A 320 -15.44 -12.60 21.10
C ALA A 320 -15.38 -11.09 20.79
N VAL A 321 -14.33 -10.66 20.08
CA VAL A 321 -14.16 -9.24 19.73
C VAL A 321 -13.80 -9.04 18.26
N VAL A 322 -14.27 -7.92 17.70
CA VAL A 322 -13.88 -7.41 16.39
C VAL A 322 -13.36 -5.99 16.59
N VAL A 323 -12.16 -5.69 16.07
CA VAL A 323 -11.61 -4.34 16.10
C VAL A 323 -11.29 -3.93 14.67
N SER A 324 -12.05 -3.01 14.08
CA SER A 324 -11.82 -2.57 12.70
C SER A 324 -12.52 -1.26 12.35
N ARG A 325 -12.23 -0.68 11.17
CA ARG A 325 -13.06 0.41 10.61
C ARG A 325 -14.35 -0.18 10.03
N PHE A 326 -15.48 0.47 10.21
CA PHE A 326 -16.77 -0.04 9.71
C PHE A 326 -16.96 0.32 8.24
N THR A 327 -16.33 -0.47 7.36
CA THR A 327 -16.46 -0.33 5.90
C THR A 327 -16.84 -1.67 5.28
N GLY A 328 -17.46 -1.64 4.10
CA GLY A 328 -17.83 -2.85 3.36
C GLY A 328 -16.64 -3.73 2.92
N LEU A 329 -15.39 -3.32 3.16
CA LEU A 329 -14.20 -4.16 2.99
C LEU A 329 -13.98 -5.10 4.17
N LYS A 330 -14.59 -4.85 5.33
CA LYS A 330 -14.39 -5.62 6.56
C LYS A 330 -15.40 -6.75 6.78
N ASN A 331 -16.49 -6.78 6.01
CA ASN A 331 -17.55 -7.80 6.11
C ASN A 331 -17.98 -8.10 7.56
N ILE A 332 -18.16 -7.06 8.38
CA ILE A 332 -18.58 -7.25 9.77
C ILE A 332 -20.00 -7.85 9.82
N ASP A 333 -20.80 -7.60 8.78
CA ASP A 333 -22.12 -8.19 8.60
C ASP A 333 -22.12 -9.72 8.48
N HIS A 334 -21.06 -10.32 7.90
CA HIS A 334 -20.88 -11.78 7.88
C HIS A 334 -20.72 -12.33 9.30
N ILE A 335 -19.97 -11.62 10.15
CA ILE A 335 -19.76 -12.01 11.55
C ILE A 335 -21.08 -11.97 12.31
N ILE A 336 -21.87 -10.91 12.14
CA ILE A 336 -23.17 -10.76 12.83
C ILE A 336 -24.13 -11.89 12.43
N ARG A 337 -24.23 -12.22 11.13
CA ARG A 337 -25.07 -13.32 10.65
C ARG A 337 -24.63 -14.67 11.22
N ALA A 338 -23.34 -14.99 11.14
CA ALA A 338 -22.78 -16.23 11.68
C ALA A 338 -22.89 -16.31 13.22
N PHE A 339 -22.87 -15.18 13.94
CA PHE A 339 -22.98 -15.17 15.40
C PHE A 339 -24.38 -15.56 15.90
N LYS A 340 -25.39 -15.57 15.02
CA LYS A 340 -26.75 -15.99 15.36
C LYS A 340 -26.80 -17.44 15.86
N GLY A 341 -26.16 -18.37 15.13
CA GLY A 341 -26.11 -19.77 15.55
C GLY A 341 -25.28 -19.97 16.82
N VAL A 342 -24.20 -19.20 16.98
CA VAL A 342 -23.41 -19.16 18.23
C VAL A 342 -24.29 -18.75 19.42
N ALA A 343 -25.07 -17.68 19.29
CA ALA A 343 -25.94 -17.17 20.36
C ALA A 343 -27.05 -18.17 20.74
N GLN A 344 -27.58 -18.92 19.76
CA GLN A 344 -28.56 -19.98 20.00
C GLN A 344 -27.98 -21.14 20.81
N GLN A 345 -26.74 -21.54 20.51
CA GLN A 345 -26.07 -22.63 21.20
C GLN A 345 -25.49 -22.22 22.57
N PHE A 346 -25.02 -20.97 22.67
CA PHE A 346 -24.35 -20.45 23.86
C PHE A 346 -24.94 -19.10 24.29
N PRO A 347 -26.02 -19.07 25.08
CA PRO A 347 -26.69 -17.84 25.50
C PRO A 347 -25.82 -16.87 26.33
N LYS A 348 -24.67 -17.32 26.83
CA LYS A 348 -23.69 -16.49 27.55
C LYS A 348 -22.69 -15.80 26.62
N ALA A 349 -22.58 -16.23 25.37
CA ALA A 349 -21.64 -15.69 24.41
C ALA A 349 -21.97 -14.23 24.10
N LYS A 350 -20.93 -13.40 23.97
CA LYS A 350 -21.03 -11.99 23.62
C LYS A 350 -20.07 -11.67 22.49
N LEU A 351 -20.49 -10.77 21.60
CA LEU A 351 -19.66 -10.20 20.55
C LEU A 351 -19.55 -8.69 20.78
N GLU A 352 -18.33 -8.20 20.98
CA GLU A 352 -18.09 -6.75 21.01
C GLU A 352 -17.43 -6.29 19.70
N ILE A 353 -18.02 -5.28 19.06
CA ILE A 353 -17.54 -4.69 17.82
C ILE A 353 -17.02 -3.28 18.13
N TRP A 354 -15.71 -3.09 17.97
CA TRP A 354 -14.98 -1.87 18.27
C TRP A 354 -14.51 -1.19 16.99
N GLY A 355 -14.73 0.12 16.89
CA GLY A 355 -14.44 0.91 15.72
C GLY A 355 -15.50 1.97 15.41
N PHE A 356 -15.41 2.52 14.22
CA PHE A 356 -16.39 3.45 13.66
C PHE A 356 -16.28 3.44 12.13
N GLY A 357 -17.31 3.91 11.43
CA GLY A 357 -17.27 4.07 9.98
C GLY A 357 -18.66 4.17 9.35
N PRO A 358 -18.73 4.35 8.02
CA PRO A 358 -19.98 4.59 7.31
C PRO A 358 -21.00 3.45 7.39
N GLU A 359 -20.58 2.22 7.71
CA GLU A 359 -21.51 1.08 7.83
C GLU A 359 -22.19 0.98 9.21
N GLU A 360 -21.91 1.87 10.16
CA GLU A 360 -22.37 1.73 11.55
C GLU A 360 -23.89 1.55 11.68
N GLU A 361 -24.68 2.43 11.06
CA GLU A 361 -26.16 2.37 11.11
C GLU A 361 -26.69 1.05 10.53
N LYS A 362 -26.10 0.61 9.41
CA LYS A 362 -26.47 -0.66 8.77
C LYS A 362 -26.13 -1.88 9.64
N LEU A 363 -25.01 -1.85 10.35
CA LEU A 363 -24.63 -2.91 11.29
C LEU A 363 -25.57 -2.94 12.51
N GLN A 364 -25.96 -1.77 13.03
CA GLN A 364 -26.95 -1.67 14.11
C GLN A 364 -28.30 -2.25 13.69
N GLN A 365 -28.79 -1.90 12.50
CA GLN A 365 -30.05 -2.45 11.98
C GLN A 365 -29.97 -3.98 11.81
N LEU A 366 -28.85 -4.50 11.29
CA LEU A 366 -28.66 -5.94 11.14
C LEU A 366 -28.67 -6.68 12.49
N ILE A 367 -28.13 -6.09 13.56
CA ILE A 367 -28.19 -6.69 14.91
C ILE A 367 -29.65 -6.83 15.37
N ILE A 368 -30.47 -5.80 15.16
CA ILE A 368 -31.90 -5.79 15.48
C ILE A 368 -32.65 -6.84 14.64
N ASP A 369 -32.43 -6.84 13.33
CA ASP A 369 -33.10 -7.76 12.40
C ASP A 369 -32.79 -9.24 12.71
N GLN A 370 -31.61 -9.52 13.28
CA GLN A 370 -31.23 -10.87 13.69
C GLN A 370 -31.67 -11.24 15.12
N GLY A 371 -32.27 -10.32 15.88
CA GLY A 371 -32.67 -10.53 17.27
C GLY A 371 -31.48 -10.70 18.22
N LEU A 372 -30.38 -9.99 17.95
CA LEU A 372 -29.10 -10.10 18.66
C LEU A 372 -28.84 -8.93 19.62
N GLU A 373 -29.84 -8.12 19.91
CA GLU A 373 -29.74 -7.01 20.85
C GLU A 373 -29.29 -7.50 22.24
N GLY A 374 -28.31 -6.80 22.82
CA GLY A 374 -27.72 -7.17 24.11
C GLY A 374 -26.70 -8.32 24.05
N ILE A 375 -26.59 -9.04 22.94
CA ILE A 375 -25.61 -10.11 22.68
C ILE A 375 -24.46 -9.58 21.82
N VAL A 376 -24.79 -8.86 20.75
CA VAL A 376 -23.83 -8.16 19.88
C VAL A 376 -23.86 -6.67 20.21
N ILE A 377 -22.72 -6.10 20.58
CA ILE A 377 -22.62 -4.73 21.09
C ILE A 377 -21.58 -3.94 20.29
N ILE A 378 -22.01 -2.85 19.66
CA ILE A 378 -21.10 -1.86 19.07
C ILE A 378 -20.61 -0.92 20.18
N LYS A 379 -19.30 -0.88 20.39
CA LYS A 379 -18.65 -0.17 21.52
C LYS A 379 -18.07 1.19 21.15
N GLY A 380 -18.06 1.53 19.86
CA GLY A 380 -17.41 2.72 19.33
C GLY A 380 -15.89 2.59 19.21
N PHE A 381 -15.21 3.70 18.96
CA PHE A 381 -13.76 3.74 18.80
C PHE A 381 -13.02 3.47 20.12
N THR A 382 -11.91 2.73 20.06
CA THR A 382 -11.00 2.54 21.19
C THR A 382 -9.59 3.03 20.86
N THR A 383 -8.96 3.70 21.81
CA THR A 383 -7.53 4.03 21.77
C THR A 383 -6.65 2.91 22.33
N ASN A 384 -7.25 1.92 23.01
CA ASN A 384 -6.54 0.81 23.65
C ASN A 384 -7.06 -0.56 23.16
N ALA A 385 -6.82 -0.86 21.88
CA ALA A 385 -7.23 -2.13 21.27
C ALA A 385 -6.56 -3.36 21.94
N ILE A 386 -5.35 -3.19 22.48
CA ILE A 386 -4.59 -4.24 23.16
C ILE A 386 -5.36 -4.78 24.36
N GLU A 387 -5.91 -3.91 25.22
CA GLU A 387 -6.72 -4.32 26.37
C GLU A 387 -8.04 -4.98 25.96
N VAL A 388 -8.65 -4.50 24.87
CA VAL A 388 -9.85 -5.11 24.27
C VAL A 388 -9.56 -6.56 23.88
N PHE A 389 -8.45 -6.80 23.16
CA PHE A 389 -8.04 -8.15 22.79
C PHE A 389 -7.69 -9.00 24.01
N GLN A 390 -6.97 -8.45 24.99
CA GLN A 390 -6.52 -9.20 26.18
C GLN A 390 -7.71 -9.76 26.98
N GLY A 391 -8.80 -8.99 27.07
CA GLY A 391 -10.02 -9.38 27.76
C GLY A 391 -10.90 -10.38 27.00
N ALA A 392 -10.59 -10.70 25.75
CA ALA A 392 -11.42 -11.54 24.89
C ALA A 392 -10.91 -12.98 24.80
N ALA A 393 -11.84 -13.92 24.61
CA ALA A 393 -11.52 -15.31 24.34
C ALA A 393 -10.75 -15.47 23.03
N PHE A 394 -11.22 -14.82 21.98
CA PHE A 394 -10.66 -14.79 20.64
C PHE A 394 -11.12 -13.54 19.90
N SER A 395 -10.44 -13.19 18.81
CA SER A 395 -10.83 -12.10 17.91
C SER A 395 -11.23 -12.64 16.54
N ILE A 396 -11.98 -11.84 15.77
CA ILE A 396 -12.50 -12.25 14.46
C ILE A 396 -12.15 -11.21 13.39
N MET A 397 -11.72 -11.67 12.21
CA MET A 397 -11.48 -10.81 11.03
C MET A 397 -12.04 -11.44 9.74
N THR A 398 -13.03 -10.80 9.11
CA THR A 398 -13.68 -11.27 7.87
C THR A 398 -13.38 -10.39 6.65
N SER A 399 -12.29 -9.62 6.68
CA SER A 399 -11.91 -8.71 5.60
C SER A 399 -11.98 -9.34 4.20
N LYS A 400 -12.32 -8.55 3.17
CA LYS A 400 -12.28 -8.98 1.75
C LYS A 400 -10.86 -9.06 1.20
N SER A 401 -10.00 -8.16 1.69
CA SER A 401 -8.60 -8.02 1.32
C SER A 401 -7.85 -7.18 2.37
N GLU A 402 -6.58 -7.51 2.56
CA GLU A 402 -5.65 -6.83 3.46
C GLU A 402 -4.28 -6.66 2.79
N GLY A 403 -3.48 -5.70 3.29
CA GLY A 403 -2.05 -5.67 2.98
C GLY A 403 -1.21 -6.51 3.94
N PHE A 404 -1.65 -6.62 5.21
CA PHE A 404 -0.94 -7.34 6.27
C PHE A 404 -1.88 -7.83 7.37
N GLY A 405 -2.85 -7.02 7.81
CA GLY A 405 -3.76 -7.39 8.89
C GLY A 405 -3.17 -7.18 10.30
N MET A 406 -2.71 -5.96 10.61
CA MET A 406 -2.11 -5.61 11.92
C MET A 406 -2.96 -6.03 13.14
N VAL A 407 -4.28 -6.09 13.00
CA VAL A 407 -5.19 -6.51 14.08
C VAL A 407 -4.93 -7.96 14.52
N ILE A 408 -4.44 -8.82 13.62
CA ILE A 408 -4.05 -10.20 13.92
C ILE A 408 -2.85 -10.18 14.85
N SER A 409 -1.78 -9.46 14.49
CA SER A 409 -0.57 -9.39 15.31
C SER A 409 -0.81 -8.67 16.64
N GLU A 410 -1.68 -7.65 16.68
CA GLU A 410 -2.11 -6.99 17.92
C GLU A 410 -2.87 -7.95 18.84
N SER A 411 -3.82 -8.74 18.31
CA SER A 411 -4.53 -9.75 19.09
C SER A 411 -3.59 -10.82 19.63
N MET A 412 -2.70 -11.34 18.78
CA MET A 412 -1.73 -12.36 19.16
C MET A 412 -0.68 -11.85 20.16
N SER A 413 -0.39 -10.54 20.17
CA SER A 413 0.55 -9.92 21.13
C SER A 413 0.15 -10.04 22.59
N VAL A 414 -1.14 -10.26 22.84
CA VAL A 414 -1.71 -10.51 24.18
C VAL A 414 -2.22 -11.94 24.35
N GLY A 415 -1.78 -12.85 23.46
CA GLY A 415 -2.16 -14.26 23.47
C GLY A 415 -3.62 -14.50 23.11
N THR A 416 -4.28 -13.59 22.38
CA THR A 416 -5.67 -13.78 21.93
C THR A 416 -5.68 -14.40 20.54
N PRO A 417 -6.10 -15.67 20.40
CA PRO A 417 -6.13 -16.34 19.10
C PRO A 417 -7.16 -15.69 18.17
N VAL A 418 -7.00 -15.92 16.86
CA VAL A 418 -7.78 -15.22 15.83
C VAL A 418 -8.51 -16.22 14.94
N VAL A 419 -9.79 -15.96 14.68
CA VAL A 419 -10.56 -16.59 13.59
C VAL A 419 -10.57 -15.62 12.42
N SER A 420 -10.07 -16.02 11.26
CA SER A 420 -9.99 -15.13 10.09
C SER A 420 -10.45 -15.83 8.83
N TYR A 421 -11.06 -15.08 7.91
CA TYR A 421 -11.09 -15.55 6.52
C TYR A 421 -9.68 -15.70 5.96
N ASP A 422 -9.47 -16.74 5.15
CA ASP A 422 -8.25 -16.98 4.40
C ASP A 422 -8.27 -16.13 3.12
N ILE A 423 -7.58 -14.99 3.20
CA ILE A 423 -7.58 -13.95 2.17
C ILE A 423 -6.16 -13.49 1.87
N LYS A 424 -5.97 -13.00 0.64
CA LYS A 424 -4.78 -12.24 0.27
C LYS A 424 -4.87 -10.80 0.84
N TYR A 425 -3.94 -10.32 1.64
CA TYR A 425 -2.75 -10.97 2.22
C TYR A 425 -2.72 -10.78 3.73
N GLY A 426 -1.97 -11.60 4.46
CA GLY A 426 -1.71 -11.39 5.88
C GLY A 426 -2.14 -12.52 6.81
N PRO A 427 -3.42 -12.97 6.79
CA PRO A 427 -3.87 -14.07 7.64
C PRO A 427 -3.03 -15.33 7.47
N HIS A 428 -2.75 -15.72 6.23
CA HIS A 428 -1.97 -16.92 5.93
C HIS A 428 -0.52 -16.85 6.44
N ASP A 429 0.08 -15.65 6.49
CA ASP A 429 1.44 -15.45 6.99
C ASP A 429 1.53 -15.49 8.54
N MET A 430 0.42 -15.32 9.26
CA MET A 430 0.42 -15.20 10.73
C MET A 430 -0.37 -16.31 11.44
N ILE A 431 -1.39 -16.89 10.79
CA ILE A 431 -2.27 -17.89 11.38
C ILE A 431 -1.88 -19.27 10.87
N ARG A 432 -1.45 -20.13 11.81
CA ARG A 432 -1.24 -21.56 11.60
C ARG A 432 -2.53 -22.26 12.03
N ASN A 433 -3.26 -22.80 11.06
CA ASN A 433 -4.63 -23.27 11.25
C ASN A 433 -4.74 -24.31 12.38
N TYR A 434 -5.67 -24.12 13.31
CA TYR A 434 -5.86 -24.89 14.53
C TYR A 434 -4.69 -24.92 15.54
N GLU A 435 -3.59 -24.21 15.27
CA GLU A 435 -2.43 -24.11 16.17
C GLU A 435 -2.45 -22.83 16.99
N ASN A 436 -2.57 -21.66 16.34
CA ASN A 436 -2.58 -20.34 17.00
C ASN A 436 -3.83 -19.49 16.66
N GLY A 437 -4.72 -20.04 15.83
CA GLY A 437 -5.93 -19.43 15.32
C GLY A 437 -6.63 -20.37 14.33
N ILE A 438 -7.67 -19.89 13.66
CA ILE A 438 -8.42 -20.66 12.66
C ILE A 438 -8.55 -19.84 11.39
N LEU A 439 -8.20 -20.47 10.26
CA LEU A 439 -8.45 -19.96 8.92
C LEU A 439 -9.73 -20.58 8.38
N VAL A 440 -10.63 -19.73 7.91
CA VAL A 440 -11.95 -20.07 7.36
C VAL A 440 -11.98 -19.71 5.89
N GLN A 441 -12.62 -20.50 5.03
CA GLN A 441 -12.76 -20.19 3.63
C GLN A 441 -13.43 -18.82 3.43
N LYS A 442 -12.86 -18.00 2.54
CA LYS A 442 -13.38 -16.65 2.25
C LYS A 442 -14.87 -16.69 1.87
N ASN A 443 -15.65 -15.85 2.54
CA ASN A 443 -17.11 -15.69 2.37
C ASN A 443 -17.96 -16.91 2.80
N ASP A 444 -17.37 -17.91 3.46
CA ASP A 444 -18.14 -19.01 4.05
C ASP A 444 -18.62 -18.59 5.45
N GLU A 445 -19.88 -18.16 5.55
CA GLU A 445 -20.49 -17.77 6.82
C GLU A 445 -20.80 -18.98 7.72
N TYR A 446 -21.02 -20.15 7.12
CA TYR A 446 -21.30 -21.38 7.87
C TYR A 446 -20.02 -21.91 8.53
N GLU A 447 -18.92 -21.98 7.79
CA GLU A 447 -17.63 -22.37 8.36
C GLU A 447 -17.15 -21.33 9.39
N LEU A 448 -17.48 -20.04 9.21
CA LEU A 448 -17.22 -19.00 10.20
C LEU A 448 -17.99 -19.26 11.51
N GLU A 449 -19.27 -19.62 11.43
CA GLU A 449 -20.09 -20.00 12.57
C GLU A 449 -19.48 -21.20 13.31
N GLU A 450 -19.16 -22.28 12.59
CA GLU A 450 -18.57 -23.49 13.16
C GLU A 450 -17.22 -23.21 13.84
N ALA A 451 -16.38 -22.35 13.25
CA ALA A 451 -15.13 -21.92 13.85
C ALA A 451 -15.36 -21.15 15.17
N MET A 452 -16.35 -20.26 15.22
CA MET A 452 -16.70 -19.54 16.46
C MET A 452 -17.25 -20.49 17.54
N ILE A 453 -18.13 -21.41 17.16
CA ILE A 453 -18.65 -22.47 18.04
C ILE A 453 -17.49 -23.29 18.61
N PHE A 454 -16.56 -23.72 17.76
CA PHE A 454 -15.36 -24.44 18.17
C PHE A 454 -14.56 -23.67 19.20
N MET A 455 -14.34 -22.36 18.98
CA MET A 455 -13.56 -21.51 19.89
C MET A 455 -14.24 -21.32 21.26
N PHE A 456 -15.57 -21.28 21.33
CA PHE A 456 -16.30 -21.23 22.60
C PHE A 456 -16.34 -22.58 23.32
N LYS A 457 -16.55 -23.67 22.57
CA LYS A 457 -16.66 -25.03 23.10
C LYS A 457 -15.33 -25.58 23.64
N ASN A 458 -14.22 -25.33 22.95
CA ASN A 458 -12.94 -26.00 23.20
C ASN A 458 -11.94 -25.14 23.99
N LYS A 459 -12.30 -24.76 25.23
CA LYS A 459 -11.45 -23.91 26.10
C LYS A 459 -10.00 -24.40 26.26
N LYS A 460 -9.77 -25.71 26.35
CA LYS A 460 -8.41 -26.28 26.49
C LYS A 460 -7.57 -26.01 25.24
N MET A 461 -8.13 -26.27 24.05
CA MET A 461 -7.44 -26.00 22.78
C MET A 461 -7.21 -24.51 22.59
N ARG A 462 -8.21 -23.66 22.90
CA ARG A 462 -8.05 -22.21 22.86
C ARG A 462 -6.92 -21.70 23.78
N LYS A 463 -6.71 -22.32 24.94
CA LYS A 463 -5.59 -22.01 25.83
C LYS A 463 -4.24 -22.41 25.22
N GLN A 464 -4.17 -23.53 24.50
CA GLN A 464 -2.97 -23.92 23.75
C GLN A 464 -2.70 -22.92 22.62
N MET A 465 -3.73 -22.55 21.85
CA MET A 465 -3.62 -21.52 20.81
C MET A 465 -3.15 -20.18 21.34
N SER A 466 -3.60 -19.80 22.54
CA SER A 466 -3.14 -18.60 23.24
C SER A 466 -1.63 -18.60 23.50
N GLN A 467 -1.05 -19.77 23.83
CA GLN A 467 0.39 -19.91 24.03
C GLN A 467 1.16 -19.83 22.71
N GLU A 468 0.64 -20.48 21.66
CA GLU A 468 1.24 -20.44 20.32
C GLU A 468 1.16 -19.05 19.68
N ALA A 469 0.10 -18.28 19.96
CA ALA A 469 -0.07 -16.91 19.46
C ALA A 469 1.10 -15.99 19.85
N PHE A 470 1.68 -16.15 21.05
CA PHE A 470 2.83 -15.35 21.48
C PHE A 470 4.08 -15.59 20.61
N LYS A 471 4.24 -16.77 20.00
CA LYS A 471 5.42 -17.08 19.17
C LYS A 471 5.48 -16.24 17.90
N ILE A 472 4.32 -15.85 17.34
CA ILE A 472 4.25 -14.93 16.19
C ILE A 472 4.84 -13.55 16.54
N VAL A 473 4.72 -13.12 17.79
CA VAL A 473 5.32 -11.85 18.24
C VAL A 473 6.85 -11.92 18.21
N GLU A 474 7.43 -13.08 18.48
CA GLU A 474 8.88 -13.30 18.38
C GLU A 474 9.35 -13.33 16.92
N GLU A 475 8.52 -13.87 16.01
CA GLU A 475 8.73 -13.85 14.56
C GLU A 475 8.67 -12.43 13.99
N LEU A 476 7.78 -11.59 14.52
CA LEU A 476 7.55 -10.20 14.10
C LEU A 476 8.18 -9.17 15.04
N SER A 477 9.14 -9.56 15.88
CA SER A 477 9.70 -8.69 16.92
C SER A 477 10.34 -7.41 16.37
N ASP A 478 10.35 -6.36 17.18
CA ASP A 478 10.96 -5.08 16.84
C ASP A 478 12.46 -5.23 16.48
N GLN A 479 13.17 -6.16 17.13
CA GLN A 479 14.56 -6.48 16.82
C GLN A 479 14.74 -7.06 15.41
N LYS A 480 13.91 -8.04 15.02
CA LYS A 480 13.96 -8.62 13.67
C LYS A 480 13.59 -7.58 12.62
N PHE A 481 12.58 -6.77 12.91
CA PHE A 481 12.18 -5.66 12.05
C PHE A 481 13.33 -4.67 11.83
N LEU A 482 13.99 -4.22 12.90
CA LEU A 482 15.14 -3.31 12.84
C LEU A 482 16.28 -3.89 12.00
N GLN A 483 16.58 -5.19 12.19
CA GLN A 483 17.61 -5.88 11.41
C GLN A 483 17.24 -5.93 9.92
N GLN A 484 16.01 -6.29 9.58
CA GLN A 484 15.54 -6.35 8.18
C GLN A 484 15.61 -4.99 7.48
N TRP A 485 15.24 -3.90 8.18
CA TRP A 485 15.37 -2.54 7.63
C TRP A 485 16.82 -2.08 7.53
N THR A 486 17.67 -2.44 8.49
CA THR A 486 19.12 -2.16 8.41
C THR A 486 19.73 -2.83 7.18
N ASP A 487 19.37 -4.08 6.91
CA ASP A 487 19.86 -4.81 5.73
C ASP A 487 19.26 -4.26 4.43
N LEU A 488 18.01 -3.80 4.45
CA LEU A 488 17.42 -3.06 3.34
C LEU A 488 18.21 -1.79 3.02
N PHE A 489 18.60 -0.99 4.02
CA PHE A 489 19.35 0.24 3.78
C PHE A 489 20.74 0.00 3.18
N LYS A 490 21.41 -1.10 3.57
CA LYS A 490 22.64 -1.55 2.90
C LYS A 490 22.37 -1.88 1.43
N ALA A 491 21.35 -2.72 1.15
CA ALA A 491 20.97 -3.10 -0.20
C ALA A 491 20.60 -1.90 -1.08
N VAL A 492 19.84 -0.94 -0.53
CA VAL A 492 19.47 0.32 -1.22
C VAL A 492 20.70 1.15 -1.54
N THR A 493 21.65 1.26 -0.60
CA THR A 493 22.89 2.02 -0.82
C THR A 493 23.73 1.40 -1.94
N GLU A 494 23.85 0.07 -1.95
CA GLU A 494 24.54 -0.66 -3.02
C GLU A 494 23.83 -0.54 -4.37
N GLN A 495 22.50 -0.65 -4.38
CA GLN A 495 21.67 -0.57 -5.58
C GLN A 495 21.68 0.84 -6.20
N LYS A 496 21.63 1.89 -5.35
CA LYS A 496 21.71 3.30 -5.75
C LYS A 496 22.97 3.57 -6.59
N MET A 497 24.12 3.05 -6.16
CA MET A 497 25.41 3.24 -6.86
C MET A 497 25.49 2.49 -8.20
N LYS A 498 24.53 1.60 -8.47
CA LYS A 498 24.55 0.63 -9.57
C LYS A 498 23.29 0.69 -10.44
N ARG A 499 22.53 1.78 -10.37
CA ARG A 499 21.27 1.95 -11.11
C ARG A 499 21.44 1.70 -12.60
N VAL A 500 20.53 0.90 -13.13
CA VAL A 500 20.45 0.59 -14.55
C VAL A 500 19.30 1.39 -15.15
N VAL A 501 19.63 2.24 -16.12
CA VAL A 501 18.68 2.98 -16.93
C VAL A 501 18.94 2.61 -18.39
N MET A 502 18.05 1.81 -18.98
CA MET A 502 18.20 1.36 -20.35
C MET A 502 16.86 1.19 -21.07
N LYS A 503 16.90 1.17 -22.39
CA LYS A 503 15.73 0.81 -23.21
C LYS A 503 15.56 -0.71 -23.24
N THR A 504 14.33 -1.17 -23.38
CA THR A 504 14.00 -2.60 -23.56
C THR A 504 14.84 -3.21 -24.70
N PRO A 505 15.64 -4.25 -24.43
CA PRO A 505 16.38 -4.95 -25.47
C PRO A 505 15.45 -5.58 -26.51
N LYS A 506 15.94 -5.73 -27.74
CA LYS A 506 15.20 -6.44 -28.80
C LYS A 506 15.68 -7.89 -28.88
N CYS A 507 14.75 -8.83 -28.92
CA CYS A 507 15.03 -10.24 -29.15
C CYS A 507 14.96 -10.58 -30.64
N ARG A 508 16.04 -11.16 -31.20
CA ARG A 508 16.05 -11.81 -32.51
C ARG A 508 15.95 -13.32 -32.31
N LEU A 509 14.89 -13.94 -32.83
CA LEU A 509 14.78 -15.39 -32.88
C LEU A 509 15.77 -15.95 -33.90
N THR A 510 16.44 -17.04 -33.51
CA THR A 510 17.41 -17.76 -34.36
C THR A 510 16.94 -19.16 -34.70
N SER A 511 16.17 -19.81 -33.82
CA SER A 511 15.53 -21.11 -34.08
C SER A 511 14.21 -21.18 -33.31
N LEU A 512 13.23 -21.86 -33.89
CA LEU A 512 11.95 -22.15 -33.26
C LEU A 512 11.51 -23.52 -33.77
N GLN A 513 11.34 -24.46 -32.86
CA GLN A 513 10.91 -25.81 -33.20
C GLN A 513 9.64 -26.13 -32.42
N TRP A 514 8.71 -26.77 -33.12
CA TRP A 514 7.41 -27.16 -32.58
C TRP A 514 7.21 -28.65 -32.74
N ASP A 515 7.33 -29.38 -31.62
CA ASP A 515 7.05 -30.81 -31.57
C ASP A 515 5.62 -31.05 -31.06
N HIS A 516 4.76 -31.47 -31.99
CA HIS A 516 3.34 -31.71 -31.75
C HIS A 516 3.01 -33.18 -31.42
N LYS A 517 4.00 -34.09 -31.40
CA LYS A 517 3.72 -35.54 -31.46
C LYS A 517 3.46 -36.21 -30.10
N GLU A 518 3.84 -35.60 -28.97
CA GLU A 518 3.63 -36.20 -27.63
C GLU A 518 3.07 -35.23 -26.57
N THR A 519 3.64 -34.04 -26.39
CA THR A 519 3.27 -33.13 -25.28
C THR A 519 3.11 -31.66 -25.70
N GLY A 520 3.34 -31.35 -26.99
CA GLY A 520 3.34 -29.97 -27.50
C GLY A 520 4.52 -29.17 -26.96
N THR A 521 5.72 -29.52 -27.40
CA THR A 521 6.95 -28.89 -26.94
C THR A 521 7.38 -27.77 -27.88
N LEU A 522 7.56 -26.58 -27.31
CA LEU A 522 8.06 -25.41 -28.01
C LEU A 522 9.51 -25.13 -27.60
N LYS A 523 10.44 -25.34 -28.52
CA LYS A 523 11.86 -25.02 -28.31
C LYS A 523 12.19 -23.69 -28.99
N ILE A 524 12.63 -22.74 -28.18
CA ILE A 524 12.86 -21.35 -28.60
C ILE A 524 14.34 -21.02 -28.42
N GLU A 525 15.00 -20.60 -29.50
CA GLU A 525 16.34 -20.04 -29.43
C GLU A 525 16.38 -18.63 -30.00
N GLY A 526 17.13 -17.77 -29.34
CA GLY A 526 17.27 -16.40 -29.80
C GLY A 526 18.52 -15.71 -29.27
N THR A 527 18.63 -14.45 -29.65
CA THR A 527 19.70 -13.56 -29.22
C THR A 527 19.14 -12.21 -28.77
N ILE A 528 19.73 -11.66 -27.72
CA ILE A 528 19.51 -10.29 -27.25
C ILE A 528 20.86 -9.57 -27.13
N GLN A 529 20.84 -8.25 -27.24
CA GLN A 529 22.03 -7.41 -26.99
C GLN A 529 21.96 -6.87 -25.57
N VAL A 530 23.01 -7.13 -24.78
CA VAL A 530 23.10 -6.74 -23.39
C VAL A 530 24.50 -6.17 -23.14
N PRO A 531 24.62 -4.98 -22.50
CA PRO A 531 25.91 -4.46 -22.07
C PRO A 531 26.67 -5.49 -21.22
N LYS A 532 27.96 -5.68 -21.50
CA LYS A 532 28.79 -6.72 -20.84
C LYS A 532 28.92 -6.52 -19.34
N GLU A 533 28.82 -5.29 -18.86
CA GLU A 533 28.87 -4.95 -17.44
C GLU A 533 27.70 -5.53 -16.62
N TYR A 534 26.63 -5.99 -17.28
CA TYR A 534 25.48 -6.65 -16.64
C TYR A 534 25.59 -8.18 -16.64
N LYS A 535 26.75 -8.73 -17.02
CA LYS A 535 26.95 -10.17 -17.17
C LYS A 535 26.58 -10.98 -15.93
N ASP A 536 27.01 -10.51 -14.77
CA ASP A 536 26.87 -11.25 -13.52
C ASP A 536 25.50 -11.01 -12.85
N ASP A 537 24.74 -10.02 -13.33
CA ASP A 537 23.43 -9.61 -12.78
C ASP A 537 22.24 -10.05 -13.66
N LEU A 538 22.50 -10.59 -14.86
CA LEU A 538 21.45 -10.90 -15.84
C LEU A 538 20.59 -12.09 -15.41
N GLN A 539 19.28 -11.88 -15.39
CA GLN A 539 18.30 -12.95 -15.24
C GLN A 539 17.35 -12.96 -16.44
N LEU A 540 17.22 -14.12 -17.06
CA LEU A 540 16.30 -14.39 -18.15
C LEU A 540 15.33 -15.50 -17.77
N SER A 541 14.07 -15.34 -18.16
CA SER A 541 13.03 -16.35 -17.93
C SER A 541 11.95 -16.23 -18.99
N LEU A 542 11.28 -17.33 -19.33
CA LEU A 542 10.18 -17.31 -20.29
C LEU A 542 8.86 -17.08 -19.53
N TYR A 543 8.04 -16.20 -20.07
CA TYR A 543 6.70 -15.88 -19.56
C TYR A 543 5.68 -16.10 -20.65
N ILE A 544 4.59 -16.81 -20.35
CA ILE A 544 3.44 -16.92 -21.25
C ILE A 544 2.25 -16.26 -20.56
N ARG A 545 1.64 -15.29 -21.23
CA ARG A 545 0.67 -14.36 -20.65
C ARG A 545 -0.59 -14.28 -21.47
N GLN A 546 -1.74 -14.50 -20.86
CA GLN A 546 -3.00 -14.25 -21.56
C GLN A 546 -3.21 -12.74 -21.77
N ARG A 547 -3.63 -12.32 -22.98
CA ARG A 547 -3.82 -10.89 -23.28
C ARG A 547 -4.83 -10.18 -22.38
N GLU A 548 -5.83 -10.92 -21.93
CA GLU A 548 -6.97 -10.38 -21.17
C GLU A 548 -6.98 -10.81 -19.70
N LYS A 549 -6.08 -11.71 -19.29
CA LYS A 549 -5.98 -12.19 -17.91
C LYS A 549 -4.53 -12.24 -17.47
N VAL A 550 -4.27 -11.86 -16.23
CA VAL A 550 -2.93 -11.94 -15.65
C VAL A 550 -2.72 -13.35 -15.13
N ILE A 551 -2.63 -14.29 -16.06
CA ILE A 551 -2.23 -15.65 -15.79
C ILE A 551 -0.86 -15.82 -16.41
N ASP A 552 0.11 -16.08 -15.55
CA ASP A 552 1.50 -16.27 -15.91
C ASP A 552 1.85 -17.73 -15.61
N GLY A 553 2.53 -18.36 -16.55
CA GLY A 553 3.41 -19.46 -16.19
C GLY A 553 4.83 -19.15 -16.63
N TYR A 554 5.75 -19.93 -16.11
CA TYR A 554 7.18 -19.65 -16.11
C TYR A 554 7.96 -20.88 -16.55
N SER A 555 9.00 -20.65 -17.35
CA SER A 555 10.05 -21.65 -17.59
C SER A 555 11.42 -21.00 -17.46
N LEU A 556 12.38 -21.79 -16.97
CA LEU A 556 13.79 -21.40 -16.93
C LEU A 556 14.32 -21.25 -18.36
N VAL A 557 15.20 -20.28 -18.52
CA VAL A 557 15.88 -20.02 -19.79
C VAL A 557 17.36 -20.23 -19.58
N GLU A 558 17.94 -21.15 -20.34
CA GLU A 558 19.39 -21.30 -20.42
C GLU A 558 19.96 -20.21 -21.33
N TYR A 559 21.09 -19.63 -20.97
CA TYR A 559 21.73 -18.63 -21.82
C TYR A 559 23.26 -18.64 -21.70
N SER A 560 23.91 -18.16 -22.75
CA SER A 560 25.36 -18.04 -22.86
C SER A 560 25.76 -16.72 -23.47
N TRP A 561 26.88 -16.17 -23.02
CA TRP A 561 27.45 -14.93 -23.54
C TRP A 561 28.34 -15.22 -24.75
N LYS A 562 28.12 -14.50 -25.85
CA LYS A 562 28.95 -14.46 -27.05
C LYS A 562 29.70 -13.13 -27.15
N ASP A 563 30.53 -13.00 -28.17
CA ASP A 563 31.28 -11.77 -28.44
C ASP A 563 30.38 -10.53 -28.60
N LYS A 564 30.96 -9.36 -28.28
CA LYS A 564 30.33 -8.03 -28.42
C LYS A 564 29.03 -7.81 -27.61
N GLY A 565 28.79 -8.53 -26.51
CA GLY A 565 27.61 -8.31 -25.66
C GLY A 565 26.34 -8.98 -26.20
N THR A 566 26.50 -9.98 -27.05
CA THR A 566 25.38 -10.80 -27.54
C THR A 566 25.13 -11.94 -26.55
N VAL A 567 23.91 -12.06 -26.04
CA VAL A 567 23.48 -13.22 -25.24
C VAL A 567 22.66 -14.14 -26.13
N LYS A 568 23.09 -15.41 -26.27
CA LYS A 568 22.28 -16.46 -26.89
C LYS A 568 21.49 -17.14 -25.78
N PHE A 569 20.18 -17.27 -25.95
CA PHE A 569 19.34 -18.02 -25.04
C PHE A 569 18.66 -19.19 -25.76
N THR A 570 18.38 -20.24 -24.99
CA THR A 570 17.64 -21.42 -25.40
C THR A 570 16.66 -21.78 -24.28
N THR A 571 15.43 -22.13 -24.64
CA THR A 571 14.45 -22.64 -23.68
C THR A 571 13.54 -23.64 -24.38
N GLU A 572 13.05 -24.59 -23.59
CA GLU A 572 12.13 -25.62 -24.02
C GLU A 572 10.94 -25.59 -23.07
N VAL A 573 9.74 -25.50 -23.64
CA VAL A 573 8.50 -25.47 -22.85
C VAL A 573 7.54 -26.51 -23.37
N VAL A 574 7.18 -27.42 -22.46
CA VAL A 574 6.12 -28.39 -22.68
C VAL A 574 4.79 -27.70 -22.40
N LEU A 575 4.05 -27.35 -23.44
CA LEU A 575 2.83 -26.55 -23.31
C LEU A 575 1.70 -27.32 -22.62
N SER A 576 1.65 -28.65 -22.71
CA SER A 576 0.65 -29.44 -21.98
C SER A 576 0.77 -29.21 -20.46
N TYR A 577 1.97 -29.34 -19.90
CA TYR A 577 2.23 -29.14 -18.45
C TYR A 577 2.01 -27.70 -18.01
N PHE A 578 2.39 -26.76 -18.86
CA PHE A 578 2.17 -25.35 -18.60
C PHE A 578 0.69 -25.01 -18.44
N LEU A 579 -0.17 -25.76 -19.12
CA LEU A 579 -1.60 -25.55 -19.20
C LEU A 579 -2.38 -26.59 -18.38
N GLU A 580 -1.79 -27.31 -17.43
CA GLU A 580 -2.51 -28.42 -16.77
C GLU A 580 -3.57 -28.00 -15.72
N GLY A 581 -3.57 -26.76 -15.25
CA GLY A 581 -4.46 -26.29 -14.16
C GLY A 581 -5.89 -25.94 -14.60
N ASP A 582 -6.83 -25.94 -13.66
CA ASP A 582 -8.27 -25.60 -13.86
C ASP A 582 -8.55 -24.16 -14.34
N TRP A 583 -7.50 -23.40 -14.63
CA TRP A 583 -7.53 -22.00 -15.06
C TRP A 583 -7.31 -21.80 -16.56
N ILE A 584 -7.09 -22.85 -17.36
CA ILE A 584 -7.03 -22.71 -18.83
C ILE A 584 -8.32 -22.05 -19.29
N SER A 585 -8.19 -20.89 -19.91
CA SER A 585 -9.31 -20.28 -20.62
C SER A 585 -8.94 -20.08 -22.06
N LYS A 586 -9.93 -20.27 -22.94
CA LYS A 586 -9.80 -19.97 -24.35
C LYS A 586 -9.33 -18.53 -24.51
N GLY A 587 -8.40 -18.30 -25.42
CA GLY A 587 -7.78 -16.98 -25.53
C GLY A 587 -6.46 -16.97 -26.29
N ILE A 588 -5.97 -15.76 -26.55
CA ILE A 588 -4.60 -15.51 -27.02
C ILE A 588 -3.64 -15.37 -25.84
N TRP A 589 -2.55 -16.12 -25.90
CA TRP A 589 -1.45 -16.10 -24.94
C TRP A 589 -0.17 -15.61 -25.60
N ASP A 590 0.39 -14.50 -25.13
CA ASP A 590 1.64 -13.94 -25.64
C ASP A 590 2.84 -14.53 -24.90
N VAL A 591 3.85 -14.93 -25.66
CA VAL A 591 5.13 -15.43 -25.12
C VAL A 591 6.13 -14.27 -25.06
N TYR A 592 6.72 -14.07 -23.89
CA TYR A 592 7.69 -13.02 -23.60
C TYR A 592 8.97 -13.61 -22.99
N LEU A 593 10.08 -12.94 -23.24
CA LEU A 593 11.32 -13.13 -22.49
C LEU A 593 11.36 -12.07 -21.39
N SER A 594 11.23 -12.48 -20.13
CA SER A 594 11.50 -11.61 -18.98
C SER A 594 12.99 -11.33 -18.91
N PHE A 595 13.32 -10.05 -18.81
CA PHE A 595 14.68 -9.56 -18.67
C PHE A 595 14.78 -8.75 -17.38
N SER A 596 15.66 -9.17 -16.48
CA SER A 596 15.97 -8.44 -15.25
C SER A 596 17.49 -8.27 -15.09
N VAL A 597 17.90 -7.07 -14.69
CA VAL A 597 19.26 -6.74 -14.26
C VAL A 597 19.15 -5.74 -13.13
N ARG A 598 19.55 -6.09 -11.90
CA ARG A 598 19.49 -5.20 -10.73
C ARG A 598 18.09 -4.57 -10.55
N ASN A 599 17.98 -3.24 -10.58
CA ASN A 599 16.72 -2.50 -10.54
C ASN A 599 15.98 -2.47 -11.88
N PHE A 600 16.51 -2.91 -13.00
CA PHE A 600 15.80 -2.81 -14.28
C PHE A 600 15.09 -4.12 -14.62
N HIS A 601 13.81 -4.04 -14.99
CA HIS A 601 13.03 -5.15 -15.52
C HIS A 601 12.16 -4.75 -16.72
N THR A 602 12.01 -5.67 -17.67
CA THR A 602 11.11 -5.51 -18.81
C THR A 602 10.72 -6.87 -19.39
N PHE A 603 9.54 -6.93 -20.01
CA PHE A 603 9.15 -8.04 -20.89
C PHE A 603 9.59 -7.73 -22.31
N ILE A 604 10.37 -8.63 -22.91
CA ILE A 604 10.85 -8.53 -24.28
C ILE A 604 9.95 -9.39 -25.16
N ARG A 605 9.42 -8.81 -26.24
CA ARG A 605 8.70 -9.55 -27.28
C ARG A 605 9.64 -10.51 -28.00
N ILE A 606 9.20 -11.76 -28.17
CA ILE A 606 9.99 -12.82 -28.81
C ILE A 606 9.70 -12.83 -30.31
N GLY A 607 10.57 -12.15 -31.06
CA GLY A 607 10.48 -12.03 -32.53
C GLY A 607 10.59 -10.57 -33.00
N ASN A 608 11.13 -10.38 -34.21
CA ASN A 608 11.16 -9.09 -34.88
C ASN A 608 11.37 -9.26 -36.40
N LYS A 609 11.43 -8.14 -37.15
CA LYS A 609 11.67 -8.12 -38.60
C LYS A 609 12.96 -8.83 -39.08
N LYS A 610 13.91 -9.14 -38.19
CA LYS A 610 15.15 -9.89 -38.47
C LYS A 610 15.00 -11.41 -38.23
N SER A 611 13.85 -11.88 -37.75
CA SER A 611 13.55 -13.31 -37.53
C SER A 611 13.03 -14.02 -38.78
N LYS A 612 13.16 -13.43 -39.98
CA LYS A 612 12.55 -13.92 -41.24
C LYS A 612 12.92 -15.35 -41.67
N GLN A 613 13.97 -15.91 -41.08
CA GLN A 613 14.51 -17.23 -41.44
C GLN A 613 13.96 -18.37 -40.57
N VAL A 614 13.01 -18.08 -39.69
CA VAL A 614 12.42 -19.07 -38.79
C VAL A 614 11.20 -19.70 -39.46
N GLU A 615 11.16 -21.04 -39.50
CA GLU A 615 10.03 -21.81 -40.03
C GLU A 615 8.73 -21.52 -39.25
N GLN A 616 7.59 -21.54 -39.96
CA GLN A 616 6.27 -21.28 -39.37
C GLN A 616 5.60 -22.58 -38.92
N PHE A 617 4.65 -22.46 -38.00
CA PHE A 617 3.92 -23.59 -37.43
C PHE A 617 2.94 -24.19 -38.44
N GLN A 618 3.04 -25.50 -38.66
CA GLN A 618 2.18 -26.24 -39.61
C GLN A 618 1.24 -27.24 -38.93
N SER A 619 1.19 -27.28 -37.59
CA SER A 619 0.39 -28.28 -36.86
C SER A 619 -0.02 -27.73 -35.49
N TYR A 620 -1.12 -28.23 -34.93
CA TYR A 620 -1.61 -27.91 -33.59
C TYR A 620 -1.55 -29.14 -32.68
N ILE A 621 -1.63 -28.93 -31.37
CA ILE A 621 -1.93 -30.03 -30.43
C ILE A 621 -3.33 -29.89 -29.86
N ARG A 622 -3.91 -31.02 -29.45
CA ARG A 622 -5.13 -31.06 -28.66
C ARG A 622 -4.79 -31.59 -27.27
N HIS A 623 -5.14 -30.84 -26.23
CA HIS A 623 -4.96 -31.24 -24.84
C HIS A 623 -6.23 -30.93 -24.04
N LYS A 624 -6.83 -31.96 -23.42
CA LYS A 624 -8.17 -31.89 -22.80
C LYS A 624 -9.22 -31.29 -23.76
N GLN A 625 -9.88 -30.19 -23.38
CA GLN A 625 -10.89 -29.49 -24.18
C GLN A 625 -10.35 -28.32 -25.02
N ALA A 626 -9.02 -28.14 -25.07
CA ALA A 626 -8.39 -27.03 -25.78
C ALA A 626 -7.50 -27.50 -26.93
N THR A 627 -7.50 -26.73 -28.02
CA THR A 627 -6.54 -26.85 -29.12
C THR A 627 -5.55 -25.71 -29.01
N ILE A 628 -4.26 -26.02 -29.09
CA ILE A 628 -3.18 -25.03 -28.93
C ILE A 628 -2.41 -24.94 -30.24
N LEU A 629 -2.32 -23.73 -30.77
CA LEU A 629 -1.57 -23.42 -31.98
C LEU A 629 -0.64 -22.22 -31.73
N PRO A 630 0.69 -22.42 -31.73
CA PRO A 630 1.62 -21.32 -31.76
C PRO A 630 1.51 -20.53 -33.06
N TYR A 631 1.68 -19.21 -33.01
CA TYR A 631 1.67 -18.33 -34.18
C TYR A 631 2.42 -17.02 -33.90
N PHE A 632 2.62 -16.19 -34.93
CA PHE A 632 3.11 -14.83 -34.78
C PHE A 632 1.99 -13.80 -34.97
N THR A 633 1.92 -12.79 -34.10
CA THR A 633 0.87 -11.73 -34.13
C THR A 633 0.84 -10.90 -35.41
N SER A 634 1.96 -10.87 -36.11
CA SER A 634 2.20 -10.32 -37.44
C SER A 634 3.39 -11.11 -38.01
N PRO A 635 3.70 -11.09 -39.32
CA PRO A 635 4.88 -11.79 -39.84
C PRO A 635 6.15 -11.47 -39.02
N TYR A 636 6.65 -12.47 -38.29
CA TYR A 636 7.79 -12.37 -37.39
C TYR A 636 7.64 -11.31 -36.27
N GLY A 637 6.40 -11.09 -35.80
CA GLY A 637 6.01 -10.20 -34.70
C GLY A 637 6.33 -10.79 -33.33
N ASN A 638 5.36 -10.78 -32.40
CA ASN A 638 5.51 -11.52 -31.15
C ASN A 638 5.08 -12.97 -31.34
N LEU A 639 5.79 -13.91 -30.73
CA LEU A 639 5.35 -15.29 -30.59
C LEU A 639 4.18 -15.37 -29.61
N SER A 640 3.09 -16.00 -30.02
CA SER A 640 1.86 -16.17 -29.25
C SER A 640 1.28 -17.56 -29.46
N LEU A 641 0.34 -17.96 -28.61
CA LEU A 641 -0.42 -19.20 -28.69
C LEU A 641 -1.90 -18.85 -28.80
N ASP A 642 -2.60 -19.42 -29.78
CA ASP A 642 -4.06 -19.46 -29.83
C ASP A 642 -4.53 -20.72 -29.10
N VAL A 643 -5.29 -20.52 -28.01
CA VAL A 643 -5.88 -21.61 -27.23
C VAL A 643 -7.38 -21.62 -27.51
N GLY A 644 -7.80 -22.34 -28.55
CA GLY A 644 -9.20 -22.65 -28.83
C GLY A 644 -10.12 -21.48 -29.24
N GLU A 645 -9.58 -20.31 -29.64
CA GLU A 645 -10.38 -19.09 -29.89
C GLU A 645 -10.54 -18.76 -31.39
N GLN A 646 -9.50 -18.86 -32.22
CA GLN A 646 -9.54 -18.36 -33.63
C GLN A 646 -8.99 -19.33 -34.69
N ILE A 647 -8.95 -20.63 -34.40
CA ILE A 647 -8.33 -21.65 -35.26
C ILE A 647 -8.95 -21.71 -36.68
N HIS A 648 -10.22 -21.32 -36.84
CA HIS A 648 -10.95 -21.31 -38.11
C HIS A 648 -10.57 -20.16 -39.06
N LYS A 649 -9.72 -19.21 -38.66
CA LYS A 649 -9.17 -18.15 -39.53
C LYS A 649 -7.84 -18.51 -40.19
N LEU A 650 -7.25 -19.67 -39.87
CA LEU A 650 -5.98 -20.14 -40.41
C LEU A 650 -6.25 -21.25 -41.44
N SER A 651 -6.86 -20.86 -42.55
CA SER A 651 -7.38 -21.74 -43.61
C SER A 651 -6.33 -22.50 -44.44
N GLU A 652 -5.08 -22.58 -43.98
CA GLU A 652 -3.96 -23.21 -44.72
C GLU A 652 -3.22 -24.29 -43.90
N VAL A 653 -3.61 -24.57 -42.66
CA VAL A 653 -2.98 -25.64 -41.88
C VAL A 653 -3.57 -26.98 -42.31
N GLU A 654 -2.94 -27.64 -43.29
CA GLU A 654 -3.23 -29.03 -43.65
C GLU A 654 -3.16 -29.91 -42.39
N ALA A 655 -4.30 -30.54 -42.09
CA ALA A 655 -4.56 -31.23 -40.85
C ALA A 655 -3.81 -32.57 -40.77
N ASN A 656 -2.63 -32.56 -40.14
CA ASN A 656 -2.09 -33.76 -39.51
C ASN A 656 -2.49 -33.74 -38.02
N GLU A 657 -3.70 -34.25 -37.73
CA GLU A 657 -4.24 -34.37 -36.37
C GLU A 657 -3.39 -35.38 -35.56
N VAL A 658 -2.80 -34.94 -34.45
CA VAL A 658 -2.24 -35.83 -33.43
C VAL A 658 -3.03 -35.61 -32.13
N ARG A 659 -3.78 -36.63 -31.71
CA ARG A 659 -4.50 -36.64 -30.44
C ARG A 659 -3.55 -37.07 -29.33
N ILE A 660 -3.47 -36.29 -28.26
CA ILE A 660 -2.72 -36.56 -27.04
C ILE A 660 -3.70 -36.76 -25.89
#